data_AF-A0A167EDC3-F1
#
_entry.id   AF-A0A167EDC3-F1
#
_cell.length_a   1.000
_cell.length_b   1.000
_cell.length_c   1.000
_cell.angle_alpha   90.00
_cell.angle_beta   90.00
_cell.angle_gamma   90.00
#
_symmetry.space_group_name_H-M   'P 1'
#
loop_
_entity.id
_entity.type
_entity.pdbx_description
1 polymer ?
#
loop_
_entity_poly.entity_id
_entity_poly.type
_entity_poly.pdbx_seq_one_letter_code
_entity_poly.pdbx_strand_id
1 'polypeptide(L)'
;MNMIKQFPDLTPEMQTEILEGPSMTPPPGVRPNLVNPPNSNDMAIAIGVVCILLCSTAYAIRIFHRTMVIRLWKLEDNISVLAFLCYIGFAATVFLHMRFAGFLVHQWDIRFRLYQKTIENTIAFSLSYALTMLFAKVAILLEWLHIFVPDHKDSAFFRATWCLIVLNVVLYSIGFIAESLTCMPLRGLWEPWTDATCLSKRAVDLASAYFNILMDIFILILPQRVIWKLHLVRNKKIVVSVIFSAGILSIVCAISRVILIHMLKYVGEGDTAYGFSKICLISLAELTCIMLVFCIPALPKGFSHSWVGHRIILLVQSLKHKRLSPTSEEVSTTKACRESSRRMTPPKSIETDSSQHDIPLSIRGSSTPKDDALRPDWGRGGILRRIDIEAYQECVHGNPEGDVFPAQHPWLLCWKWRLFLSRHRFLSILVACLALLITLHLWFPPAATPVTSGGSEDNGDAARTRLPHIPPKIWQIFLDPRPDKPGTSRYKYTLSWIAKSGSYSYTMLDTPGAHAAVARLLDYGPQYENATRTFQAMSRRVMRGDFLRYLLLALEGGIYSDTDTELVRPLHRWVPEENRQQAKLVIGLECDQSPPVPRTTYEVQFAQWTMAGQKGHPVFWAMVDKILDLVAKRTLERAGEDVSFSDNEVLGITGPAGWTEVIYEHLSKEAGRDVTWLDLHGMREPRLFGDTLVLPIDAFGTGLRHSQASRKTTEQTMVMHYFAGAWRTTTGN
;
A
#
# COMPACT_ATOMS: atom_id res chain seq x y z
N MET A 1 41.51 10.68 -16.31
CA MET A 1 40.69 11.76 -16.89
C MET A 1 40.29 11.45 -18.34
N ASN A 2 41.22 11.46 -19.30
CA ASN A 2 40.90 11.46 -20.74
C ASN A 2 39.97 10.32 -21.21
N MET A 3 40.25 9.05 -20.85
CA MET A 3 39.40 7.91 -21.25
C MET A 3 37.92 8.05 -20.80
N ILE A 4 37.65 8.71 -19.67
CA ILE A 4 36.26 8.88 -19.18
C ILE A 4 35.50 9.87 -20.08
N LYS A 5 36.17 10.89 -20.66
CA LYS A 5 35.53 11.79 -21.62
C LYS A 5 35.25 11.12 -22.97
N GLN A 6 36.13 10.20 -23.38
CA GLN A 6 36.00 9.44 -24.63
C GLN A 6 35.13 8.18 -24.47
N PHE A 7 34.51 7.96 -23.30
CA PHE A 7 33.74 6.76 -22.99
C PHE A 7 32.70 6.35 -24.07
N PRO A 8 31.92 7.28 -24.69
CA PRO A 8 30.98 6.93 -25.75
C PRO A 8 31.64 6.32 -27.01
N ASP A 9 32.90 6.67 -27.27
CA ASP A 9 33.66 6.27 -28.46
C ASP A 9 34.49 4.99 -28.24
N LEU A 10 34.50 4.44 -27.01
CA LEU A 10 35.18 3.19 -26.66
C LEU A 10 34.38 1.96 -27.13
N THR A 11 35.07 0.82 -27.25
CA THR A 11 34.40 -0.46 -27.59
C THR A 11 33.50 -0.95 -26.44
N PRO A 12 32.48 -1.77 -26.70
CA PRO A 12 31.57 -2.27 -25.66
C PRO A 12 32.27 -3.02 -24.52
N GLU A 13 33.38 -3.71 -24.81
CA GLU A 13 34.21 -4.41 -23.83
C GLU A 13 34.88 -3.41 -22.88
N MET A 14 35.52 -2.37 -23.43
CA MET A 14 36.17 -1.30 -22.64
C MET A 14 35.15 -0.48 -21.83
N GLN A 15 33.97 -0.21 -22.40
CA GLN A 15 32.86 0.42 -21.67
C GLN A 15 32.42 -0.44 -20.48
N THR A 16 32.32 -1.76 -20.66
CA THR A 16 31.93 -2.70 -19.60
C THR A 16 33.00 -2.81 -18.51
N GLU A 17 34.28 -2.86 -18.88
CA GLU A 17 35.41 -2.85 -17.95
C GLU A 17 35.41 -1.59 -17.06
N ILE A 18 35.20 -0.41 -17.65
CA ILE A 18 35.10 0.86 -16.91
C ILE A 18 33.85 0.90 -16.01
N LEU A 19 32.73 0.34 -16.45
CA LEU A 19 31.46 0.33 -15.69
C LEU A 19 31.48 -0.59 -14.46
N GLU A 20 32.10 -1.77 -14.58
CA GLU A 20 32.20 -2.74 -13.48
C GLU A 20 33.44 -2.51 -12.60
N GLY A 21 34.41 -1.70 -13.06
CA GLY A 21 35.57 -1.24 -12.30
C GLY A 21 35.26 -0.25 -11.15
N PRO A 22 36.26 0.09 -10.32
CA PRO A 22 36.07 0.91 -9.13
C PRO A 22 35.79 2.39 -9.48
N SER A 23 34.80 3.00 -8.81
CA SER A 23 34.34 4.37 -9.11
C SER A 23 35.30 5.50 -8.66
N MET A 24 36.40 5.13 -8.00
CA MET A 24 37.52 6.01 -7.65
C MET A 24 38.79 5.14 -7.54
N THR A 25 39.96 5.71 -7.85
CA THR A 25 41.25 5.04 -7.59
C THR A 25 41.48 4.87 -6.09
N PRO A 26 41.87 3.68 -5.61
CA PRO A 26 42.12 3.44 -4.18
C PRO A 26 43.35 4.21 -3.67
N PRO A 27 43.44 4.48 -2.35
CA PRO A 27 44.67 4.97 -1.73
C PRO A 27 45.84 3.98 -1.88
N PRO A 28 47.10 4.45 -1.87
CA PRO A 28 48.27 3.56 -1.93
C PRO A 28 48.24 2.46 -0.87
N GLY A 29 48.40 1.20 -1.30
CA GLY A 29 48.35 0.02 -0.43
C GLY A 29 46.95 -0.57 -0.20
N VAL A 30 45.87 0.12 -0.60
CA VAL A 30 44.49 -0.39 -0.50
C VAL A 30 44.09 -1.13 -1.78
N ARG A 31 43.40 -2.26 -1.66
CA ARG A 31 42.79 -2.99 -2.79
C ARG A 31 41.26 -2.85 -2.74
N PRO A 32 40.58 -2.41 -3.81
CA PRO A 32 39.13 -2.33 -3.88
C PRO A 32 38.42 -3.66 -3.64
N ASN A 33 37.31 -3.64 -2.89
CA ASN A 33 36.44 -4.78 -2.64
C ASN A 33 35.06 -4.57 -3.27
N LEU A 34 34.98 -4.79 -4.60
CA LEU A 34 33.79 -4.60 -5.43
C LEU A 34 32.76 -5.74 -5.36
N VAL A 35 32.89 -6.64 -4.36
CA VAL A 35 32.05 -7.86 -4.21
C VAL A 35 31.30 -7.84 -2.88
N ASN A 36 31.98 -7.55 -1.77
CA ASN A 36 31.35 -7.41 -0.45
C ASN A 36 32.00 -6.25 0.32
N PRO A 37 31.73 -4.98 -0.05
CA PRO A 37 32.36 -3.83 0.56
C PRO A 37 31.99 -3.68 2.05
N PRO A 38 32.95 -3.25 2.91
CA PRO A 38 32.66 -2.98 4.31
C PRO A 38 31.65 -1.83 4.42
N ASN A 39 30.49 -2.12 5.03
CA ASN A 39 29.35 -1.21 5.09
C ASN A 39 28.73 -1.19 6.49
N SER A 40 27.90 -0.19 6.75
CA SER A 40 27.15 -0.01 8.00
C SER A 40 25.64 -0.02 7.76
N ASN A 41 25.16 -0.89 6.86
CA ASN A 41 23.74 -0.95 6.48
C ASN A 41 22.84 -1.27 7.69
N ASP A 42 23.23 -2.14 8.61
CA ASP A 42 22.41 -2.48 9.79
C ASP A 42 22.14 -1.25 10.69
N MET A 43 23.12 -0.36 10.84
CA MET A 43 22.96 0.91 11.54
C MET A 43 22.00 1.85 10.79
N ALA A 44 22.11 1.92 9.45
CA ALA A 44 21.21 2.73 8.63
C ALA A 44 19.76 2.21 8.67
N ILE A 45 19.57 0.89 8.65
CA ILE A 45 18.27 0.24 8.86
C ILE A 45 17.72 0.61 10.24
N ALA A 46 18.50 0.43 11.32
CA ALA A 46 18.05 0.72 12.68
C ALA A 46 17.64 2.19 12.87
N ILE A 47 18.44 3.14 12.38
CA ILE A 47 18.11 4.58 12.42
C ILE A 47 16.85 4.88 11.59
N GLY A 48 16.77 4.36 10.36
CA GLY A 48 15.64 4.59 9.47
C GLY A 48 14.33 4.05 10.01
N VAL A 49 14.35 2.79 10.48
CA VAL A 49 13.24 2.13 11.18
C VAL A 49 12.72 2.99 12.33
N VAL A 50 13.59 3.42 13.26
CA VAL A 50 13.17 4.22 14.42
C VAL A 50 12.58 5.56 14.00
N CYS A 51 13.21 6.24 13.04
CA CYS A 51 12.73 7.52 12.50
C CYS A 51 11.32 7.41 11.91
N ILE A 52 11.12 6.46 10.99
CA ILE A 52 9.87 6.33 10.26
C ILE A 52 8.76 5.83 11.19
N LEU A 53 9.04 4.86 12.08
CA LEU A 53 8.11 4.37 13.13
C LEU A 53 7.60 5.52 14.00
N LEU A 54 8.51 6.35 14.50
CA LEU A 54 8.22 7.46 15.39
C LEU A 54 7.39 8.56 14.68
N CYS A 55 7.82 8.97 13.49
CA CYS A 55 7.11 9.96 12.67
C CYS A 55 5.70 9.48 12.30
N SER A 56 5.58 8.28 11.73
CA SER A 56 4.32 7.73 11.23
C SER A 56 3.31 7.47 12.36
N THR A 57 3.77 7.03 13.53
CA THR A 57 2.90 6.84 14.71
C THR A 57 2.35 8.17 15.21
N ALA A 58 3.21 9.18 15.35
CA ALA A 58 2.78 10.52 15.79
C ALA A 58 1.81 11.16 14.78
N TYR A 59 2.08 11.01 13.48
CA TYR A 59 1.24 11.54 12.41
C TYR A 59 -0.13 10.84 12.33
N ALA A 60 -0.17 9.51 12.47
CA ALA A 60 -1.42 8.75 12.52
C ALA A 60 -2.33 9.17 13.69
N ILE A 61 -1.76 9.44 14.88
CA ILE A 61 -2.50 9.94 16.05
C ILE A 61 -3.08 11.34 15.76
N ARG A 62 -2.33 12.23 15.10
CA ARG A 62 -2.83 13.55 14.69
C ARG A 62 -3.99 13.43 13.69
N ILE A 63 -3.82 12.66 12.62
CA ILE A 63 -4.85 12.50 11.58
C ILE A 63 -6.13 11.86 12.15
N PHE A 64 -6.01 10.89 13.06
CA PHE A 64 -7.15 10.37 13.81
C PHE A 64 -7.89 11.46 14.59
N HIS A 65 -7.15 12.24 15.38
CA HIS A 65 -7.72 13.29 16.22
C HIS A 65 -8.44 14.37 15.39
N ARG A 66 -7.86 14.83 14.28
CA ARG A 66 -8.52 15.74 13.34
C ARG A 66 -9.76 15.12 12.70
N THR A 67 -9.65 13.90 12.15
CA THR A 67 -10.70 13.29 11.31
C THR A 67 -11.89 12.75 12.10
N MET A 68 -11.65 12.08 13.23
CA MET A 68 -12.69 11.34 13.96
C MET A 68 -13.19 12.07 15.21
N VAL A 69 -12.30 12.76 15.94
CA VAL A 69 -12.62 13.44 17.21
C VAL A 69 -13.10 14.87 16.94
N ILE A 70 -12.29 15.71 16.30
CA ILE A 70 -12.67 17.09 15.96
C ILE A 70 -13.62 17.14 14.75
N ARG A 71 -13.41 16.25 13.76
CA ARG A 71 -14.14 16.20 12.48
C ARG A 71 -14.04 17.48 11.62
N LEU A 72 -13.02 18.29 11.86
CA LEU A 72 -12.69 19.47 11.08
C LEU A 72 -11.30 19.30 10.47
N TRP A 73 -11.26 19.26 9.15
CA TRP A 73 -10.04 19.37 8.35
C TRP A 73 -9.76 20.84 8.04
N LYS A 74 -8.49 21.16 7.88
CA LYS A 74 -8.01 22.53 7.61
C LYS A 74 -6.82 22.52 6.66
N LEU A 75 -6.40 23.72 6.24
CA LEU A 75 -5.27 23.91 5.33
C LEU A 75 -3.95 23.39 5.92
N GLU A 76 -3.66 23.60 7.21
CA GLU A 76 -2.43 23.09 7.83
C GLU A 76 -2.36 21.55 7.81
N ASP A 77 -3.50 20.88 8.03
CA ASP A 77 -3.55 19.42 8.01
C ASP A 77 -3.43 18.88 6.57
N ASN A 78 -4.08 19.52 5.58
CA ASN A 78 -3.96 19.15 4.17
C ASN A 78 -2.50 19.27 3.67
N ILE A 79 -1.82 20.39 3.96
CA ILE A 79 -0.42 20.61 3.56
C ILE A 79 0.50 19.59 4.25
N SER A 80 0.20 19.22 5.51
CA SER A 80 0.98 18.19 6.21
C SER A 80 0.86 16.79 5.61
N VAL A 81 -0.23 16.46 4.91
CA VAL A 81 -0.36 15.17 4.20
C VAL A 81 0.66 15.12 3.07
N LEU A 82 0.82 16.22 2.32
CA LEU A 82 1.83 16.31 1.27
C LEU A 82 3.25 16.26 1.87
N ALA A 83 3.49 16.95 3.00
CA ALA A 83 4.76 16.84 3.73
C ALA A 83 5.08 15.39 4.14
N PHE A 84 4.10 14.64 4.67
CA PHE A 84 4.27 13.25 5.06
C PHE A 84 4.50 12.31 3.85
N LEU A 85 3.84 12.56 2.71
CA LEU A 85 4.11 11.80 1.48
C LEU A 85 5.54 12.06 0.95
N CYS A 86 6.00 13.31 0.98
CA CYS A 86 7.39 13.64 0.64
C CYS A 86 8.40 13.01 1.62
N TYR A 87 8.08 12.96 2.92
CA TYR A 87 8.91 12.27 3.93
C TYR A 87 9.05 10.76 3.65
N ILE A 88 7.97 10.09 3.26
CA ILE A 88 8.01 8.66 2.87
C ILE A 88 8.81 8.47 1.57
N GLY A 89 8.68 9.40 0.60
CA GLY A 89 9.53 9.42 -0.59
C GLY A 89 11.01 9.58 -0.24
N PHE A 90 11.35 10.50 0.66
CA PHE A 90 12.71 10.69 1.15
C PHE A 90 13.25 9.43 1.84
N ALA A 91 12.47 8.81 2.73
CA ALA A 91 12.83 7.55 3.36
C ALA A 91 13.13 6.44 2.32
N ALA A 92 12.36 6.37 1.23
CA ALA A 92 12.64 5.42 0.15
C ALA A 92 14.00 5.68 -0.54
N THR A 93 14.46 6.93 -0.68
CA THR A 93 15.79 7.23 -1.26
C THR A 93 16.95 6.79 -0.35
N VAL A 94 16.76 6.82 0.98
CA VAL A 94 17.69 6.24 1.96
C VAL A 94 17.79 4.72 1.77
N PHE A 95 16.65 4.03 1.57
CA PHE A 95 16.62 2.60 1.27
C PHE A 95 17.23 2.24 -0.10
N LEU A 96 17.06 3.08 -1.13
CA LEU A 96 17.72 2.91 -2.42
C LEU A 96 19.24 3.11 -2.33
N HIS A 97 19.72 4.06 -1.51
CA HIS A 97 21.16 4.26 -1.27
C HIS A 97 21.81 3.00 -0.66
N MET A 98 21.14 2.33 0.28
CA MET A 98 21.60 1.02 0.81
C MET A 98 21.77 -0.06 -0.27
N ARG A 99 20.97 0.00 -1.35
CA ARG A 99 20.99 -0.99 -2.43
C ARG A 99 22.05 -0.70 -3.51
N PHE A 100 22.38 0.56 -3.77
CA PHE A 100 23.33 0.94 -4.83
C PHE A 100 24.77 1.14 -4.31
N ALA A 101 24.94 1.88 -3.21
CA ALA A 101 26.25 2.17 -2.62
C ALA A 101 26.49 1.42 -1.30
N GLY A 102 25.44 1.22 -0.50
CA GLY A 102 25.58 0.91 0.92
C GLY A 102 25.90 2.17 1.74
N PHE A 103 25.68 2.10 3.05
CA PHE A 103 26.01 3.18 3.98
C PHE A 103 27.43 3.04 4.51
N LEU A 104 28.16 4.16 4.51
CA LEU A 104 29.55 4.22 4.98
C LEU A 104 30.50 3.28 4.22
N VAL A 105 30.19 3.02 2.95
CA VAL A 105 31.10 2.39 1.98
C VAL A 105 31.98 3.47 1.34
N HIS A 106 33.26 3.17 1.15
CA HIS A 106 34.20 4.05 0.47
C HIS A 106 34.01 4.02 -1.05
N GLN A 107 34.11 5.17 -1.72
CA GLN A 107 33.83 5.29 -3.16
C GLN A 107 34.67 4.35 -4.06
N TRP A 108 35.92 4.05 -3.72
CA TRP A 108 36.75 3.08 -4.48
C TRP A 108 36.26 1.62 -4.35
N ASP A 109 35.47 1.29 -3.31
CA ASP A 109 34.86 -0.03 -3.11
C ASP A 109 33.47 -0.16 -3.79
N ILE A 110 33.02 0.87 -4.52
CA ILE A 110 31.76 0.88 -5.28
C ILE A 110 32.07 0.79 -6.77
N ARG A 111 31.36 -0.07 -7.52
CA ARG A 111 31.46 -0.16 -8.98
C ARG A 111 30.94 1.11 -9.64
N PHE A 112 31.61 1.59 -10.69
CA PHE A 112 31.27 2.86 -11.33
C PHE A 112 29.80 2.94 -11.79
N ARG A 113 29.27 1.88 -12.40
CA ARG A 113 27.85 1.73 -12.77
C ARG A 113 26.87 1.92 -11.60
N LEU A 114 27.19 1.42 -10.41
CA LEU A 114 26.36 1.56 -9.21
C LEU A 114 26.50 2.95 -8.59
N TYR A 115 27.68 3.55 -8.70
CA TYR A 115 27.94 4.93 -8.29
C TYR A 115 27.13 5.94 -9.16
N GLN A 116 26.99 5.70 -10.48
CA GLN A 116 26.08 6.49 -11.32
C GLN A 116 24.63 6.47 -10.81
N LYS A 117 24.09 5.28 -10.48
CA LYS A 117 22.75 5.14 -9.90
C LYS A 117 22.62 5.74 -8.49
N THR A 118 23.73 5.83 -7.75
CA THR A 118 23.79 6.54 -6.47
C THR A 118 23.65 8.06 -6.68
N ILE A 119 24.34 8.63 -7.68
CA ILE A 119 24.22 10.06 -8.04
C ILE A 119 22.81 10.39 -8.54
N GLU A 120 22.20 9.53 -9.37
CA GLU A 120 20.81 9.67 -9.82
C GLU A 120 19.82 9.72 -8.64
N ASN A 121 20.01 8.83 -7.65
CA ASN A 121 19.22 8.81 -6.41
C ASN A 121 19.43 10.08 -5.54
N THR A 122 20.59 10.74 -5.62
CA THR A 122 20.84 12.02 -4.91
C THR A 122 19.89 13.13 -5.35
N ILE A 123 19.44 13.16 -6.61
CA ILE A 123 18.43 14.13 -7.06
C ILE A 123 17.09 13.88 -6.36
N ALA A 124 16.64 12.62 -6.34
CA ALA A 124 15.40 12.24 -5.65
C ALA A 124 15.47 12.54 -4.14
N PHE A 125 16.64 12.33 -3.52
CA PHE A 125 16.94 12.69 -2.14
C PHE A 125 16.81 14.20 -1.90
N SER A 126 17.49 15.03 -2.69
CA SER A 126 17.41 16.50 -2.60
C SER A 126 15.98 17.03 -2.74
N LEU A 127 15.26 16.60 -3.78
CA LEU A 127 13.93 17.11 -4.09
C LEU A 127 12.89 16.68 -3.04
N SER A 128 12.93 15.41 -2.58
CA SER A 128 12.05 14.94 -1.52
C SER A 128 12.34 15.60 -0.16
N TYR A 129 13.61 15.86 0.16
CA TYR A 129 14.01 16.66 1.32
C TYR A 129 13.43 18.09 1.24
N ALA A 130 13.64 18.79 0.13
CA ALA A 130 13.22 20.17 -0.06
C ALA A 130 11.70 20.32 0.03
N LEU A 131 10.94 19.43 -0.62
CA LEU A 131 9.48 19.42 -0.54
C LEU A 131 8.97 19.09 0.87
N THR A 132 9.59 18.14 1.58
CA THR A 132 9.23 17.83 2.97
C THR A 132 9.42 19.04 3.87
N MET A 133 10.57 19.71 3.80
CA MET A 133 10.83 20.93 4.58
C MET A 133 9.89 22.08 4.21
N LEU A 134 9.64 22.31 2.92
CA LEU A 134 8.70 23.32 2.44
C LEU A 134 7.32 23.14 3.08
N PHE A 135 6.71 21.96 2.92
CA PHE A 135 5.34 21.73 3.38
C PHE A 135 5.24 21.59 4.91
N ALA A 136 6.22 20.97 5.57
CA ALA A 136 6.23 20.86 7.04
C ALA A 136 6.31 22.24 7.72
N LYS A 137 7.21 23.12 7.27
CA LYS A 137 7.40 24.45 7.87
C LYS A 137 6.18 25.36 7.63
N VAL A 138 5.57 25.31 6.43
CA VAL A 138 4.30 26.01 6.16
C VAL A 138 3.16 25.49 7.06
N ALA A 139 3.03 24.17 7.23
CA ALA A 139 2.00 23.60 8.11
C ALA A 139 2.17 24.01 9.58
N ILE A 140 3.42 24.06 10.09
CA ILE A 140 3.73 24.54 11.45
C ILE A 140 3.36 26.03 11.61
N LEU A 141 3.78 26.89 10.67
CA LEU A 141 3.51 28.32 10.70
C LEU A 141 1.99 28.63 10.64
N LEU A 142 1.23 27.88 9.83
CA LEU A 142 -0.24 28.00 9.77
C LEU A 142 -0.92 27.55 11.08
N GLU A 143 -0.46 26.45 11.70
CA GLU A 143 -1.01 26.04 12.99
C GLU A 143 -0.68 27.06 14.10
N TRP A 144 0.48 27.71 14.05
CA TRP A 144 0.83 28.78 14.99
C TRP A 144 0.01 30.05 14.82
N LEU A 145 -0.29 30.47 13.58
CA LEU A 145 -1.29 31.52 13.34
C LEU A 145 -2.61 31.19 14.03
N HIS A 146 -3.09 29.95 13.89
CA HIS A 146 -4.36 29.54 14.49
C HIS A 146 -4.31 29.39 16.02
N ILE A 147 -3.16 29.03 16.60
CA ILE A 147 -2.99 28.89 18.07
C ILE A 147 -2.86 30.27 18.75
N PHE A 148 -2.16 31.22 18.13
CA PHE A 148 -1.79 32.49 18.77
C PHE A 148 -2.57 33.72 18.26
N VAL A 149 -3.23 33.64 17.10
CA VAL A 149 -4.04 34.73 16.51
C VAL A 149 -5.41 34.21 16.05
N PRO A 150 -6.26 33.65 16.94
CA PRO A 150 -7.58 33.11 16.58
C PRO A 150 -8.53 34.17 16.00
N ASP A 151 -8.40 35.43 16.44
CA ASP A 151 -9.22 36.55 15.98
C ASP A 151 -8.80 37.11 14.61
N HIS A 152 -7.74 36.58 13.99
CA HIS A 152 -7.13 37.08 12.75
C HIS A 152 -6.70 38.58 12.75
N LYS A 153 -6.70 39.25 13.91
CA LYS A 153 -6.29 40.65 14.09
C LYS A 153 -4.83 40.87 13.69
N ASP A 154 -4.56 41.95 12.95
CA ASP A 154 -3.25 42.27 12.37
C ASP A 154 -2.20 42.68 13.43
N SER A 155 -1.63 41.66 14.06
CA SER A 155 -0.57 41.77 15.07
C SER A 155 0.82 41.64 14.45
N ALA A 156 1.85 42.13 15.16
CA ALA A 156 3.23 41.91 14.75
C ALA A 156 3.59 40.41 14.62
N PHE A 157 2.94 39.53 15.39
CA PHE A 157 3.06 38.08 15.25
C PHE A 157 2.43 37.58 13.94
N PHE A 158 1.22 38.03 13.60
CA PHE A 158 0.54 37.69 12.35
C PHE A 158 1.40 38.04 11.13
N ARG A 159 1.91 39.28 11.07
CA ARG A 159 2.78 39.75 9.98
C ARG A 159 4.09 38.97 9.91
N ALA A 160 4.79 38.78 11.04
CA ALA A 160 6.04 38.02 11.07
C ALA A 160 5.85 36.56 10.60
N THR A 161 4.73 35.93 10.98
CA THR A 161 4.43 34.54 10.57
C THR A 161 4.16 34.46 9.07
N TRP A 162 3.40 35.40 8.50
CA TRP A 162 3.18 35.45 7.04
C TRP A 162 4.45 35.77 6.25
N CYS A 163 5.30 36.68 6.72
CA CYS A 163 6.61 36.93 6.12
C CYS A 163 7.46 35.65 6.09
N LEU A 164 7.46 34.84 7.17
CA LEU A 164 8.16 33.55 7.19
C LEU A 164 7.51 32.51 6.26
N ILE A 165 6.18 32.47 6.13
CA ILE A 165 5.50 31.58 5.15
C ILE A 165 5.94 31.94 3.72
N VAL A 166 5.88 33.22 3.34
CA VAL A 166 6.26 33.68 2.00
C VAL A 166 7.76 33.44 1.74
N LEU A 167 8.63 33.79 2.68
CA LEU A 167 10.07 33.56 2.58
C LEU A 167 10.40 32.06 2.42
N ASN A 168 9.75 31.20 3.21
CA ASN A 168 9.90 29.75 3.11
C ASN A 168 9.46 29.23 1.73
N VAL A 169 8.28 29.61 1.25
CA VAL A 169 7.77 29.19 -0.08
C VAL A 169 8.72 29.65 -1.18
N VAL A 170 9.16 30.91 -1.18
CA VAL A 170 10.06 31.45 -2.21
C VAL A 170 11.43 30.77 -2.18
N LEU A 171 12.10 30.68 -1.03
CA LEU A 171 13.44 30.11 -0.93
C LEU A 171 13.48 28.61 -1.27
N TYR A 172 12.53 27.81 -0.77
CA TYR A 172 12.48 26.38 -1.13
C TYR A 172 12.06 26.16 -2.58
N SER A 173 11.26 27.05 -3.19
CA SER A 173 10.94 26.96 -4.63
C SER A 173 12.16 27.26 -5.51
N ILE A 174 12.92 28.31 -5.17
CA ILE A 174 14.19 28.63 -5.85
C ILE A 174 15.19 27.47 -5.69
N GLY A 175 15.34 26.92 -4.47
CA GLY A 175 16.19 25.76 -4.21
C GLY A 175 15.76 24.51 -4.98
N PHE A 176 14.46 24.22 -5.06
CA PHE A 176 13.92 23.10 -5.84
C PHE A 176 14.22 23.24 -7.34
N ILE A 177 14.10 24.45 -7.89
CA ILE A 177 14.44 24.74 -9.29
C ILE A 177 15.96 24.60 -9.51
N ALA A 178 16.80 25.10 -8.59
CA ALA A 178 18.26 25.00 -8.69
C ALA A 178 18.77 23.55 -8.60
N GLU A 179 18.17 22.70 -7.74
CA GLU A 179 18.47 21.26 -7.70
C GLU A 179 17.97 20.56 -8.98
N SER A 180 16.75 20.85 -9.44
CA SER A 180 16.17 20.27 -10.67
C SER A 180 16.95 20.65 -11.94
N LEU A 181 17.57 21.82 -11.96
CA LEU A 181 18.37 22.35 -13.08
C LEU A 181 19.86 22.43 -12.74
N THR A 182 20.35 21.59 -11.82
CA THR A 182 21.77 21.58 -11.42
C THR A 182 22.72 21.29 -12.58
N CYS A 183 22.29 20.54 -13.60
CA CYS A 183 23.01 20.35 -14.85
C CYS A 183 22.06 20.47 -16.05
N MET A 184 22.55 21.04 -17.16
CA MET A 184 21.88 21.03 -18.45
C MET A 184 22.79 20.39 -19.52
N PRO A 185 22.42 19.22 -20.08
CA PRO A 185 21.31 18.35 -19.69
C PRO A 185 21.56 17.65 -18.34
N LEU A 186 20.47 17.31 -17.62
CA LEU A 186 20.54 16.77 -16.26
C LEU A 186 21.37 15.48 -16.13
N ARG A 187 21.40 14.64 -17.19
CA ARG A 187 22.18 13.39 -17.23
C ARG A 187 23.68 13.60 -17.02
N GLY A 188 24.22 14.77 -17.35
CA GLY A 188 25.63 15.11 -17.15
C GLY A 188 26.06 15.08 -15.67
N LEU A 189 25.12 15.04 -14.72
CA LEU A 189 25.43 14.81 -13.31
C LEU A 189 25.99 13.40 -13.05
N TRP A 190 25.48 12.37 -13.75
CA TRP A 190 25.89 10.96 -13.59
C TRP A 190 26.59 10.37 -14.83
N GLU A 191 26.62 11.08 -15.97
CA GLU A 191 27.33 10.73 -17.21
C GLU A 191 28.42 11.78 -17.53
N PRO A 192 29.64 11.69 -16.94
CA PRO A 192 30.66 12.75 -17.02
C PRO A 192 31.29 12.99 -18.41
N TRP A 193 30.92 12.18 -19.40
CA TRP A 193 31.23 12.35 -20.82
C TRP A 193 30.21 13.21 -21.58
N THR A 194 29.05 13.50 -20.99
CA THR A 194 28.11 14.43 -21.62
C THR A 194 28.65 15.85 -21.48
N ASP A 195 28.72 16.59 -22.60
CA ASP A 195 28.91 18.04 -22.59
C ASP A 195 27.70 18.72 -21.93
N ALA A 196 27.78 18.90 -20.61
CA ALA A 196 26.76 19.51 -19.77
C ALA A 196 27.34 20.72 -19.04
N THR A 197 26.54 21.79 -18.97
CA THR A 197 26.85 22.93 -18.09
C THR A 197 26.15 22.72 -16.76
N CYS A 198 26.91 22.79 -15.65
CA CYS A 198 26.41 22.50 -14.31
C CYS A 198 26.66 23.66 -13.34
N LEU A 199 25.69 23.87 -12.44
CA LEU A 199 25.84 24.70 -11.26
C LEU A 199 26.78 24.02 -10.25
N SER A 200 27.44 24.81 -9.41
CA SER A 200 28.27 24.27 -8.32
C SER A 200 27.36 23.64 -7.25
N LYS A 201 27.20 22.31 -7.29
CA LYS A 201 26.37 21.54 -6.34
C LYS A 201 26.69 21.89 -4.88
N ARG A 202 27.98 22.03 -4.53
CA ARG A 202 28.45 22.47 -3.20
C ARG A 202 27.86 23.83 -2.78
N ALA A 203 27.76 24.77 -3.70
CA ALA A 203 27.19 26.10 -3.43
C ALA A 203 25.67 26.02 -3.21
N VAL A 204 24.96 25.23 -4.01
CA VAL A 204 23.50 25.02 -3.87
C VAL A 204 23.18 24.31 -2.55
N ASP A 205 23.91 23.23 -2.22
CA ASP A 205 23.76 22.49 -0.95
C ASP A 205 24.03 23.37 0.26
N LEU A 206 25.13 24.13 0.27
CA LEU A 206 25.46 25.03 1.38
C LEU A 206 24.43 26.15 1.54
N ALA A 207 24.00 26.79 0.45
CA ALA A 207 22.97 27.83 0.50
C ALA A 207 21.65 27.27 1.07
N SER A 208 21.17 26.15 0.53
CA SER A 208 19.99 25.43 1.02
C SER A 208 20.10 25.07 2.51
N ALA A 209 21.26 24.55 2.93
CA ALA A 209 21.50 24.16 4.31
C ALA A 209 21.55 25.35 5.29
N TYR A 210 22.17 26.47 4.91
CA TYR A 210 22.16 27.70 5.73
C TYR A 210 20.76 28.32 5.84
N PHE A 211 20.03 28.48 4.73
CA PHE A 211 18.66 29.00 4.76
C PHE A 211 17.73 28.13 5.61
N ASN A 212 17.91 26.81 5.56
CA ASN A 212 17.17 25.86 6.38
C ASN A 212 17.39 26.08 7.89
N ILE A 213 18.65 26.28 8.34
CA ILE A 213 18.97 26.60 9.74
C ILE A 213 18.36 27.94 10.16
N LEU A 214 18.50 28.98 9.33
CA LEU A 214 17.96 30.31 9.61
C LEU A 214 16.43 30.26 9.77
N MET A 215 15.73 29.52 8.90
CA MET A 215 14.29 29.29 9.02
C MET A 215 13.92 28.57 10.32
N ASP A 216 14.63 27.50 10.70
CA ASP A 216 14.36 26.77 11.95
C ASP A 216 14.56 27.64 13.20
N ILE A 217 15.58 28.51 13.19
CA ILE A 217 15.84 29.47 14.27
C ILE A 217 14.74 30.53 14.34
N PHE A 218 14.35 31.14 13.21
CA PHE A 218 13.28 32.15 13.19
C PHE A 218 11.93 31.54 13.60
N ILE A 219 11.62 30.33 13.15
CA ILE A 219 10.49 29.52 13.61
C ILE A 219 10.59 29.36 15.14
N LEU A 220 11.65 28.76 15.67
CA LEU A 220 11.74 28.47 17.12
C LEU A 220 11.66 29.72 18.02
N ILE A 221 12.13 30.88 17.56
CA ILE A 221 12.08 32.16 18.29
C ILE A 221 10.68 32.81 18.26
N LEU A 222 9.96 32.73 17.14
CA LEU A 222 8.69 33.44 16.90
C LEU A 222 7.66 33.31 18.05
N PRO A 223 7.32 32.12 18.59
CA PRO A 223 6.32 31.97 19.65
C PRO A 223 6.85 32.28 21.07
N GLN A 224 8.17 32.42 21.26
CA GLN A 224 8.76 32.60 22.60
C GLN A 224 8.20 33.84 23.31
N ARG A 225 8.16 34.98 22.61
CA ARG A 225 7.65 36.26 23.16
C ARG A 225 6.18 36.21 23.59
N VAL A 226 5.40 35.29 23.04
CA VAL A 226 3.98 35.07 23.41
C VAL A 226 3.90 34.11 24.60
N ILE A 227 4.61 32.98 24.55
CA ILE A 227 4.59 31.93 25.58
C ILE A 227 5.15 32.42 26.91
N TRP A 228 6.23 33.23 26.89
CA TRP A 228 6.83 33.77 28.12
C TRP A 228 5.92 34.76 28.87
N LYS A 229 4.90 35.33 28.20
CA LYS A 229 3.86 36.17 28.82
C LYS A 229 2.64 35.38 29.30
N LEU A 230 2.58 34.06 29.05
CA LEU A 230 1.38 33.26 29.24
C LEU A 230 1.50 32.35 30.47
N HIS A 231 0.68 32.62 31.49
CA HIS A 231 0.62 31.83 32.72
C HIS A 231 0.00 30.44 32.47
N LEU A 232 0.85 29.44 32.19
CA LEU A 232 0.44 28.08 31.84
C LEU A 232 0.49 27.10 33.02
N VAL A 233 -0.61 26.39 33.26
CA VAL A 233 -0.69 25.25 34.19
C VAL A 233 0.32 24.15 33.82
N ARG A 234 0.87 23.45 34.83
CA ARG A 234 2.05 22.57 34.70
C ARG A 234 1.97 21.56 33.55
N ASN A 235 0.80 20.95 33.32
CA ASN A 235 0.60 19.98 32.24
C ASN A 235 0.75 20.59 30.83
N LYS A 236 0.32 21.85 30.62
CA LYS A 236 0.53 22.57 29.36
C LYS A 236 2.00 22.95 29.17
N LYS A 237 2.68 23.35 30.26
CA LYS A 237 4.11 23.69 30.25
C LYS A 237 4.99 22.51 29.80
N ILE A 238 4.67 21.28 30.21
CA ILE A 238 5.38 20.06 29.76
C ILE A 238 5.26 19.87 28.24
N VAL A 239 4.05 19.94 27.68
CA VAL A 239 3.82 19.76 26.23
C VAL A 239 4.59 20.81 25.42
N VAL A 240 4.54 22.08 25.85
CA VAL A 240 5.28 23.19 25.23
C VAL A 240 6.80 22.95 25.29
N SER A 241 7.31 22.44 26.43
CA SER A 241 8.73 22.10 26.56
C SER A 241 9.17 21.01 25.57
N VAL A 242 8.35 19.97 25.37
CA VAL A 242 8.66 18.85 24.46
C VAL A 242 8.67 19.32 22.99
N ILE A 243 7.77 20.22 22.59
CA ILE A 243 7.79 20.85 21.26
C ILE A 243 9.12 21.58 21.04
N PHE A 244 9.60 22.35 22.02
CA PHE A 244 10.86 23.07 21.89
C PHE A 244 12.10 22.16 21.93
N SER A 245 12.10 21.09 22.72
CA SER A 245 13.18 20.09 22.68
C SER A 245 13.29 19.43 21.30
N ALA A 246 12.18 19.10 20.65
CA ALA A 246 12.18 18.57 19.28
C ALA A 246 12.66 19.61 18.25
N GLY A 247 12.28 20.88 18.40
CA GLY A 247 12.76 21.98 17.55
C GLY A 247 14.26 22.25 17.69
N ILE A 248 14.80 22.22 18.92
CA ILE A 248 16.25 22.33 19.16
C ILE A 248 16.99 21.15 18.53
N LEU A 249 16.45 19.92 18.64
CA LEU A 249 17.06 18.75 18.02
C LEU A 249 17.08 18.84 16.48
N SER A 250 16.04 19.41 15.85
CA SER A 250 16.04 19.73 14.41
C SER A 250 17.21 20.66 14.05
N ILE A 251 17.40 21.75 14.79
CA ILE A 251 18.50 22.71 14.57
C ILE A 251 19.87 22.04 14.75
N VAL A 252 20.05 21.17 15.75
CA VAL A 252 21.30 20.41 15.95
C VAL A 252 21.60 19.47 14.77
N CYS A 253 20.57 18.79 14.23
CA CYS A 253 20.72 17.96 13.04
C CYS A 253 21.09 18.81 11.81
N ALA A 254 20.42 19.95 11.62
CA ALA A 254 20.69 20.88 10.53
C ALA A 254 22.12 21.45 10.56
N ILE A 255 22.63 21.82 11.75
CA ILE A 255 24.01 22.28 11.94
C ILE A 255 24.99 21.14 11.63
N SER A 256 24.72 19.93 12.12
CA SER A 256 25.54 18.74 11.83
C SER A 256 25.57 18.42 10.33
N ARG A 257 24.45 18.63 9.61
CA ARG A 257 24.37 18.51 8.15
C ARG A 257 25.23 19.55 7.43
N VAL A 258 25.21 20.82 7.84
CA VAL A 258 26.12 21.86 7.30
C VAL A 258 27.59 21.49 7.50
N ILE A 259 27.97 20.99 8.68
CA ILE A 259 29.34 20.56 8.97
C ILE A 259 29.74 19.41 8.03
N LEU A 260 28.87 18.42 7.84
CA LEU A 260 29.12 17.30 6.94
C LEU A 260 29.20 17.72 5.46
N ILE A 261 28.39 18.68 5.01
CA ILE A 261 28.47 19.24 3.64
C ILE A 261 29.80 20.00 3.43
N HIS A 262 30.31 20.72 4.43
CA HIS A 262 31.63 21.37 4.33
C HIS A 262 32.78 20.38 4.22
N MET A 263 32.69 19.29 4.97
CA MET A 263 33.65 18.17 4.94
C MET A 263 33.51 17.30 3.68
N LEU A 264 32.40 17.42 2.94
CA LEU A 264 32.20 16.68 1.70
C LEU A 264 33.09 17.27 0.59
N LYS A 265 33.98 16.43 0.06
CA LYS A 265 34.76 16.74 -1.13
C LYS A 265 33.94 16.36 -2.37
N TYR A 266 33.44 17.36 -3.08
CA TYR A 266 32.72 17.19 -4.34
C TYR A 266 33.74 17.06 -5.49
N VAL A 267 33.72 15.94 -6.21
CA VAL A 267 34.49 15.67 -7.45
C VAL A 267 36.02 15.63 -7.27
N GLY A 268 36.64 14.53 -7.74
CA GLY A 268 38.08 14.43 -8.01
C GLY A 268 39.00 14.20 -6.80
N GLU A 269 38.79 14.90 -5.68
CA GLU A 269 39.78 14.95 -4.58
C GLU A 269 39.42 14.18 -3.30
N GLY A 270 38.31 13.43 -3.30
CA GLY A 270 37.93 12.64 -2.13
C GLY A 270 36.68 11.79 -2.30
N ASP A 271 36.47 10.96 -1.29
CA ASP A 271 35.40 9.98 -1.16
C ASP A 271 34.04 10.68 -0.92
N THR A 272 33.27 10.83 -1.98
CA THR A 272 31.95 11.47 -1.94
C THR A 272 30.91 10.51 -1.34
N ALA A 273 31.00 9.21 -1.64
CA ALA A 273 30.00 8.21 -1.22
C ALA A 273 29.93 8.01 0.30
N TYR A 274 31.10 7.91 0.96
CA TYR A 274 31.19 7.76 2.42
C TYR A 274 30.70 9.01 3.16
N GLY A 275 31.04 10.20 2.65
CA GLY A 275 30.58 11.47 3.21
C GLY A 275 29.07 11.67 3.03
N PHE A 276 28.55 11.42 1.83
CA PHE A 276 27.12 11.53 1.51
C PHE A 276 26.26 10.59 2.36
N SER A 277 26.72 9.36 2.62
CA SER A 277 26.05 8.41 3.53
C SER A 277 25.76 9.02 4.91
N LYS A 278 26.66 9.85 5.46
CA LYS A 278 26.45 10.55 6.74
C LYS A 278 25.40 11.66 6.63
N ILE A 279 25.41 12.40 5.53
CA ILE A 279 24.43 13.44 5.21
C ILE A 279 23.03 12.84 5.11
N CYS A 280 22.88 11.64 4.52
CA CYS A 280 21.59 10.96 4.44
C CYS A 280 21.00 10.62 5.81
N LEU A 281 21.79 10.07 6.73
CA LEU A 281 21.32 9.69 8.08
C LEU A 281 20.89 10.91 8.91
N ILE A 282 21.71 11.97 8.93
CA ILE A 282 21.37 13.17 9.71
C ILE A 282 20.16 13.91 9.14
N SER A 283 20.00 13.91 7.80
CA SER A 283 18.84 14.50 7.13
C SER A 283 17.54 13.75 7.47
N LEU A 284 17.59 12.41 7.61
CA LEU A 284 16.43 11.62 8.03
C LEU A 284 16.02 11.93 9.48
N ALA A 285 16.99 12.12 10.38
CA ALA A 285 16.73 12.57 11.75
C ALA A 285 16.15 13.98 11.79
N GLU A 286 16.68 14.91 10.99
CA GLU A 286 16.20 16.30 10.86
C GLU A 286 14.74 16.36 10.39
N LEU A 287 14.41 15.66 9.28
CA LEU A 287 13.05 15.57 8.75
C LEU A 287 12.08 14.87 9.73
N THR A 288 12.57 13.93 10.53
CA THR A 288 11.78 13.30 11.59
C THR A 288 11.46 14.28 12.72
N CYS A 289 12.43 15.11 13.13
CA CYS A 289 12.24 16.10 14.18
C CYS A 289 11.21 17.17 13.80
N ILE A 290 11.28 17.73 12.58
CA ILE A 290 10.34 18.77 12.13
C ILE A 290 8.90 18.21 12.00
N MET A 291 8.72 16.97 11.53
CA MET A 291 7.40 16.33 11.49
C MET A 291 6.85 16.04 12.89
N LEU A 292 7.71 15.72 13.86
CA LEU A 292 7.30 15.58 15.27
C LEU A 292 6.89 16.92 15.89
N VAL A 293 7.60 18.02 15.62
CA VAL A 293 7.22 19.38 16.07
C VAL A 293 5.78 19.71 15.65
N PHE A 294 5.39 19.34 14.43
CA PHE A 294 4.01 19.50 13.95
C PHE A 294 3.00 18.53 14.61
N CYS A 295 3.41 17.31 14.97
CA CYS A 295 2.49 16.33 15.56
C CYS A 295 2.21 16.56 17.05
N ILE A 296 3.23 16.94 17.84
CA ILE A 296 3.17 17.02 19.31
C ILE A 296 2.00 17.86 19.86
N PRO A 297 1.61 19.03 19.30
CA PRO A 297 0.44 19.80 19.77
C PRO A 297 -0.88 18.99 19.79
N ALA A 298 -1.04 18.03 18.88
CA ALA A 298 -2.23 17.20 18.78
C ALA A 298 -2.17 15.94 19.68
N LEU A 299 -0.98 15.44 20.01
CA LEU A 299 -0.80 14.16 20.71
C LEU A 299 -1.54 14.05 22.05
N PRO A 300 -1.51 15.03 22.98
CA PRO A 300 -2.17 14.87 24.29
C PRO A 300 -3.68 14.63 24.19
N LYS A 301 -4.36 15.33 23.28
CA LYS A 301 -5.81 15.21 23.05
C LYS A 301 -6.15 14.00 22.19
N GLY A 302 -5.34 13.71 21.16
CA GLY A 302 -5.51 12.51 20.33
C GLY A 302 -5.34 11.23 21.14
N PHE A 303 -4.36 11.20 22.04
CA PHE A 303 -4.07 10.05 22.90
C PHE A 303 -5.18 9.83 23.94
N SER A 304 -5.63 10.88 24.65
CA SER A 304 -6.66 10.75 25.69
C SER A 304 -8.02 10.25 25.16
N HIS A 305 -8.35 10.55 23.89
CA HIS A 305 -9.56 10.07 23.22
C HIS A 305 -9.34 8.79 22.38
N SER A 306 -8.12 8.24 22.34
CA SER A 306 -7.83 6.97 21.67
C SER A 306 -8.09 5.78 22.60
N TRP A 307 -8.58 4.67 22.05
CA TRP A 307 -8.76 3.41 22.79
C TRP A 307 -7.44 2.88 23.40
N VAL A 308 -6.33 3.06 22.68
CA VAL A 308 -4.97 2.70 23.13
C VAL A 308 -4.54 3.56 24.32
N GLY A 309 -4.73 4.89 24.23
CA GLY A 309 -4.42 5.79 25.34
C GLY A 309 -5.30 5.54 26.56
N HIS A 310 -6.57 5.19 26.38
CA HIS A 310 -7.46 4.79 27.48
C HIS A 310 -6.96 3.50 28.17
N ARG A 311 -6.56 2.47 27.40
CA ARG A 311 -5.91 1.25 27.92
C ARG A 311 -4.63 1.56 28.71
N ILE A 312 -3.77 2.46 28.21
CA ILE A 312 -2.51 2.85 28.86
C ILE A 312 -2.76 3.68 30.13
N ILE A 313 -3.73 4.60 30.12
CA ILE A 313 -4.13 5.37 31.32
C ILE A 313 -4.63 4.43 32.42
N LEU A 314 -5.46 3.43 32.08
CA LEU A 314 -5.93 2.42 33.03
C LEU A 314 -4.79 1.56 33.58
N LEU A 315 -3.80 1.18 32.76
CA LEU A 315 -2.60 0.47 33.21
C LEU A 315 -1.76 1.32 34.19
N VAL A 316 -1.53 2.60 33.87
CA VAL A 316 -0.78 3.52 34.74
C VAL A 316 -1.54 3.82 36.04
N GLN A 317 -2.87 3.89 36.01
CA GLN A 317 -3.71 4.01 37.20
C GLN A 317 -3.67 2.75 38.07
N SER A 318 -3.72 1.55 37.47
CA SER A 318 -3.54 0.27 38.18
C SER A 318 -2.16 0.18 38.86
N LEU A 319 -1.09 0.58 38.17
CA LEU A 319 0.26 0.63 38.72
C LEU A 319 0.41 1.67 39.85
N LYS A 320 -0.34 2.78 39.83
CA LYS A 320 -0.42 3.71 40.97
C LYS A 320 -1.16 3.11 42.16
N HIS A 321 -2.29 2.42 41.93
CA HIS A 321 -3.04 1.78 43.03
C HIS A 321 -2.21 0.71 43.74
N LYS A 322 -1.38 -0.05 43.00
CA LYS A 322 -0.41 -1.00 43.59
C LYS A 322 0.73 -0.38 44.41
N ARG A 323 0.84 0.95 44.51
CA ARG A 323 1.77 1.64 45.43
C ARG A 323 1.10 2.24 46.67
N LEU A 324 -0.23 2.11 46.80
CA LEU A 324 -1.02 2.69 47.89
C LEU A 324 -2.01 1.66 48.45
N SER A 325 -1.45 0.58 48.98
CA SER A 325 -2.12 -0.36 49.89
C SER A 325 -1.28 -0.45 51.17
N PRO A 326 -1.70 0.16 52.29
CA PRO A 326 -1.01 -0.04 53.57
C PRO A 326 -1.16 -1.50 54.01
N THR A 327 -0.11 -2.04 54.63
CA THR A 327 -0.14 -3.37 55.24
C THR A 327 -1.11 -3.36 56.43
N SER A 328 -2.13 -4.22 56.38
CA SER A 328 -3.02 -4.49 57.50
C SER A 328 -2.39 -5.51 58.44
N GLU A 329 -2.13 -5.10 59.68
CA GLU A 329 -1.76 -6.02 60.76
C GLU A 329 -3.00 -6.81 61.25
N GLU A 330 -2.78 -8.03 61.72
CA GLU A 330 -3.82 -8.88 62.30
C GLU A 330 -4.08 -8.52 63.76
N VAL A 331 -5.34 -8.27 64.14
CA VAL A 331 -5.81 -8.42 65.52
C VAL A 331 -7.12 -9.17 65.53
N SER A 332 -7.10 -10.41 66.03
CA SER A 332 -8.29 -11.20 66.31
C SER A 332 -8.83 -10.94 67.72
N THR A 333 -10.16 -10.87 67.89
CA THR A 333 -10.81 -11.34 69.13
C THR A 333 -12.30 -11.59 68.94
N THR A 334 -12.87 -12.47 69.76
CA THR A 334 -14.26 -12.96 69.69
C THR A 334 -15.11 -12.46 70.87
N LYS A 335 -16.44 -12.32 70.65
CA LYS A 335 -17.61 -12.27 71.60
C LYS A 335 -18.73 -11.43 70.98
N ALA A 336 -20.03 -11.56 71.30
CA ALA A 336 -20.82 -12.67 71.87
C ALA A 336 -22.32 -12.41 71.60
N CYS A 337 -23.20 -13.38 71.86
CA CYS A 337 -24.64 -13.33 71.54
C CYS A 337 -25.50 -12.55 72.56
N ARG A 338 -26.53 -11.79 72.12
CA ARG A 338 -27.91 -11.93 72.66
C ARG A 338 -29.04 -11.20 71.93
N GLU A 339 -30.19 -11.87 71.95
CA GLU A 339 -31.57 -11.48 71.64
C GLU A 339 -32.07 -10.16 72.26
N SER A 340 -33.05 -9.49 71.62
CA SER A 340 -34.48 -9.60 72.01
C SER A 340 -35.40 -8.48 71.45
N SER A 341 -36.55 -8.91 70.90
CA SER A 341 -37.88 -8.27 70.89
C SER A 341 -38.05 -6.74 70.74
N ARG A 342 -38.76 -6.32 69.67
CA ARG A 342 -40.19 -5.92 69.75
C ARG A 342 -40.85 -5.74 68.37
N ARG A 343 -42.18 -5.85 68.33
CA ARG A 343 -43.07 -5.64 67.17
C ARG A 343 -44.09 -4.55 67.53
N MET A 344 -44.33 -3.56 66.68
CA MET A 344 -45.53 -2.72 66.76
C MET A 344 -45.90 -2.07 65.41
N THR A 345 -47.16 -1.65 65.27
CA THR A 345 -47.86 -1.32 64.01
C THR A 345 -48.28 0.16 63.92
N PRO A 346 -48.68 0.69 62.75
CA PRO A 346 -48.74 2.14 62.49
C PRO A 346 -50.14 2.79 62.60
N PRO A 347 -50.18 4.12 62.76
CA PRO A 347 -51.25 5.02 62.32
C PRO A 347 -50.79 5.98 61.19
N LYS A 348 -51.60 6.90 60.62
CA LYS A 348 -52.95 6.82 60.01
C LYS A 348 -53.36 8.24 59.52
N SER A 349 -53.59 8.43 58.21
CA SER A 349 -54.57 9.37 57.56
C SER A 349 -54.57 10.89 57.87
N ILE A 350 -55.41 11.65 57.11
CA ILE A 350 -55.86 13.06 57.30
C ILE A 350 -54.83 14.15 56.87
N GLU A 351 -55.14 15.17 56.05
CA GLU A 351 -56.35 15.49 55.24
C GLU A 351 -56.06 16.37 53.99
N THR A 352 -57.12 16.71 53.26
CA THR A 352 -57.21 17.35 51.92
C THR A 352 -57.22 18.89 51.91
N ASP A 353 -56.87 19.50 50.76
CA ASP A 353 -57.77 20.48 50.12
C ASP A 353 -57.58 20.55 48.57
N SER A 354 -58.49 21.27 47.93
CA SER A 354 -58.92 21.41 46.53
C SER A 354 -58.04 22.39 45.70
N SER A 355 -58.25 22.66 44.39
CA SER A 355 -59.50 22.73 43.61
C SER A 355 -59.33 22.65 42.07
N GLN A 356 -60.41 22.23 41.37
CA GLN A 356 -61.00 22.70 40.07
C GLN A 356 -60.10 22.88 38.82
N HIS A 357 -60.52 22.73 37.54
CA HIS A 357 -61.74 22.33 36.81
C HIS A 357 -61.33 22.21 35.30
N ASP A 358 -61.97 21.49 34.36
CA ASP A 358 -62.91 20.36 34.39
C ASP A 358 -62.96 19.68 32.98
N ILE A 359 -64.03 18.95 32.62
CA ILE A 359 -64.22 18.22 31.34
C ILE A 359 -65.48 18.73 30.58
N PRO A 360 -65.59 18.54 29.25
CA PRO A 360 -66.43 17.41 28.77
C PRO A 360 -66.01 16.77 27.43
N LEU A 361 -66.56 15.58 27.14
CA LEU A 361 -66.49 14.91 25.83
C LEU A 361 -67.61 15.38 24.89
N SER A 362 -67.45 15.17 23.57
CA SER A 362 -68.59 14.77 22.72
C SER A 362 -68.13 13.89 21.55
N ILE A 363 -69.07 13.16 20.92
CA ILE A 363 -68.83 12.15 19.88
C ILE A 363 -69.72 12.48 18.67
N ARG A 364 -69.21 12.32 17.45
CA ARG A 364 -70.06 12.05 16.26
C ARG A 364 -69.30 11.34 15.13
N GLY A 365 -70.02 10.55 14.35
CA GLY A 365 -69.52 9.86 13.17
C GLY A 365 -70.66 9.48 12.21
N SER A 366 -70.34 9.41 10.92
CA SER A 366 -71.23 9.12 9.77
C SER A 366 -70.36 9.22 8.52
N SER A 367 -70.49 8.49 7.42
CA SER A 367 -71.21 7.28 6.98
C SER A 367 -70.94 7.22 5.46
N THR A 368 -70.86 6.02 4.87
CA THR A 368 -70.82 5.79 3.40
C THR A 368 -72.21 6.06 2.77
N PRO A 369 -72.50 5.93 1.44
CA PRO A 369 -71.76 5.17 0.39
C PRO A 369 -71.82 5.67 -1.09
N LYS A 370 -71.28 4.84 -2.02
CA LYS A 370 -71.70 4.65 -3.45
C LYS A 370 -71.42 5.79 -4.48
N ASP A 371 -71.35 5.57 -5.80
CA ASP A 371 -71.56 4.38 -6.67
C ASP A 371 -70.59 4.34 -7.89
N ASP A 372 -70.44 3.13 -8.47
CA ASP A 372 -70.13 2.70 -9.86
C ASP A 372 -68.96 3.17 -10.80
N ALA A 373 -68.39 2.12 -11.44
CA ALA A 373 -67.93 1.95 -12.83
C ALA A 373 -66.85 2.86 -13.48
N LEU A 374 -65.64 2.31 -13.67
CA LEU A 374 -65.14 1.82 -15.00
C LEU A 374 -63.81 1.05 -14.89
N ARG A 375 -63.51 0.21 -15.90
CA ARG A 375 -62.31 -0.62 -16.11
C ARG A 375 -62.11 -0.83 -17.62
N PRO A 376 -60.95 -1.29 -18.12
CA PRO A 376 -59.58 -1.18 -17.58
C PRO A 376 -58.56 -0.70 -18.65
N ASP A 377 -57.31 -0.41 -18.26
CA ASP A 377 -56.14 -0.84 -19.06
C ASP A 377 -54.87 -0.96 -18.18
N TRP A 378 -53.81 -1.61 -18.67
CA TRP A 378 -52.59 -1.95 -17.93
C TRP A 378 -51.33 -1.28 -18.49
N GLY A 379 -50.53 -0.61 -17.65
CA GLY A 379 -49.19 -0.19 -18.08
C GLY A 379 -48.36 0.68 -17.12
N ARG A 380 -47.44 0.03 -16.38
CA ARG A 380 -46.28 0.61 -15.64
C ARG A 380 -46.60 1.48 -14.40
N GLY A 381 -45.65 1.53 -13.46
CA GLY A 381 -45.51 2.68 -12.54
C GLY A 381 -46.10 2.57 -11.12
N GLY A 382 -46.12 1.39 -10.49
CA GLY A 382 -46.53 1.25 -9.08
C GLY A 382 -45.56 1.94 -8.09
N ILE A 383 -45.91 3.16 -7.64
CA ILE A 383 -45.15 3.96 -6.66
C ILE A 383 -45.54 3.59 -5.21
N LEU A 384 -44.57 3.53 -4.29
CA LEU A 384 -44.82 3.53 -2.83
C LEU A 384 -44.75 4.96 -2.24
N ARG A 385 -45.68 5.28 -1.32
CA ARG A 385 -46.01 6.64 -0.79
C ARG A 385 -46.62 6.53 0.63
N ARG A 386 -46.71 7.59 1.46
CA ARG A 386 -46.13 8.96 1.40
C ARG A 386 -45.24 9.14 2.65
N ILE A 387 -45.40 9.96 3.70
CA ILE A 387 -46.25 11.12 4.10
C ILE A 387 -45.26 12.13 4.74
N ASP A 388 -45.48 13.44 4.54
CA ASP A 388 -44.61 14.53 5.00
C ASP A 388 -44.90 14.99 6.45
N ILE A 389 -44.04 15.85 7.01
CA ILE A 389 -44.34 16.69 8.18
C ILE A 389 -43.80 18.11 7.90
N GLU A 390 -44.66 19.12 8.02
CA GLU A 390 -44.28 20.54 7.98
C GLU A 390 -44.24 21.15 9.39
N ALA A 391 -43.39 22.15 9.59
CA ALA A 391 -43.48 23.10 10.69
C ALA A 391 -42.88 24.44 10.24
N TYR A 392 -43.61 25.54 10.47
CA TYR A 392 -43.18 26.90 10.13
C TYR A 392 -42.30 27.52 11.22
N GLN A 393 -41.53 28.54 10.86
CA GLN A 393 -41.25 29.66 11.76
C GLN A 393 -41.18 30.98 10.97
N GLU A 394 -41.79 32.03 11.51
CA GLU A 394 -41.92 33.34 10.87
C GLU A 394 -40.68 34.21 11.08
N CYS A 395 -40.45 35.15 10.15
CA CYS A 395 -39.53 36.28 10.34
C CYS A 395 -40.32 37.59 10.27
N VAL A 396 -40.31 38.37 11.36
CA VAL A 396 -40.96 39.69 11.44
C VAL A 396 -40.01 40.78 10.90
N HIS A 397 -40.58 41.85 10.33
CA HIS A 397 -39.87 42.88 9.57
C HIS A 397 -38.81 43.71 10.33
N GLY A 398 -37.76 44.10 9.59
CA GLY A 398 -36.84 45.20 9.92
C GLY A 398 -35.96 45.55 8.71
N ASN A 399 -36.03 46.79 8.22
CA ASN A 399 -35.41 47.34 7.00
C ASN A 399 -35.39 48.89 7.13
N PRO A 400 -34.54 49.71 6.46
CA PRO A 400 -33.43 49.45 5.52
C PRO A 400 -32.05 49.68 6.23
N GLU A 401 -30.86 49.97 5.67
CA GLU A 401 -30.38 50.73 4.48
C GLU A 401 -29.09 50.14 3.85
N GLY A 402 -28.53 50.80 2.82
CA GLY A 402 -27.53 50.27 1.87
C GLY A 402 -26.07 50.17 2.38
N ASP A 403 -25.06 50.06 1.50
CA ASP A 403 -25.10 50.21 0.03
C ASP A 403 -23.84 49.61 -0.67
N VAL A 404 -23.83 49.59 -2.02
CA VAL A 404 -22.67 49.44 -2.94
C VAL A 404 -21.92 48.08 -3.01
N PHE A 405 -22.07 47.41 -4.17
CA PHE A 405 -21.10 46.46 -4.77
C PHE A 405 -19.98 47.24 -5.52
N PRO A 406 -18.71 46.78 -5.57
CA PRO A 406 -18.30 45.72 -6.53
C PRO A 406 -17.31 44.68 -5.93
N ALA A 407 -17.42 43.37 -6.16
CA ALA A 407 -17.39 42.60 -7.42
C ALA A 407 -15.99 42.46 -8.07
N GLN A 408 -15.34 41.28 -7.91
CA GLN A 408 -14.36 40.76 -8.88
C GLN A 408 -14.16 39.23 -8.80
N HIS A 409 -14.84 38.53 -9.72
CA HIS A 409 -14.57 37.21 -10.36
C HIS A 409 -14.29 35.90 -9.55
N PRO A 410 -14.61 34.71 -10.12
CA PRO A 410 -14.81 33.48 -9.34
C PRO A 410 -13.92 32.29 -9.73
N TRP A 411 -13.16 31.75 -8.77
CA TRP A 411 -12.43 30.46 -8.91
C TRP A 411 -12.66 29.52 -7.71
N LEU A 412 -13.92 29.34 -7.28
CA LEU A 412 -14.29 28.43 -6.18
C LEU A 412 -15.54 27.60 -6.52
N LEU A 413 -15.36 26.55 -7.32
CA LEU A 413 -16.43 25.61 -7.70
C LEU A 413 -16.02 24.14 -7.55
N CYS A 414 -15.52 23.75 -6.37
CA CYS A 414 -15.16 22.35 -6.09
C CYS A 414 -15.30 21.88 -4.61
N TRP A 415 -16.18 22.50 -3.80
CA TRP A 415 -16.39 22.12 -2.39
C TRP A 415 -17.87 21.84 -2.03
N LYS A 416 -18.44 20.79 -2.62
CA LYS A 416 -19.71 20.16 -2.18
C LYS A 416 -19.67 18.63 -2.26
N TRP A 417 -19.02 17.99 -1.27
CA TRP A 417 -19.36 16.64 -0.79
C TRP A 417 -18.96 16.52 0.69
N ARG A 418 -19.93 16.76 1.59
CA ARG A 418 -19.71 16.69 3.05
C ARG A 418 -20.17 15.33 3.59
N LEU A 419 -19.29 14.70 4.37
CA LEU A 419 -19.60 13.79 5.48
C LEU A 419 -20.55 12.59 5.20
N PHE A 420 -19.97 11.41 4.99
CA PHE A 420 -20.60 10.14 5.40
C PHE A 420 -19.57 9.15 5.98
N LEU A 421 -20.03 8.19 6.79
CA LEU A 421 -19.28 7.03 7.33
C LEU A 421 -18.16 7.26 8.38
N SER A 422 -18.60 7.69 9.57
CA SER A 422 -18.61 6.87 10.81
C SER A 422 -17.36 6.06 11.27
N ARG A 423 -16.92 6.40 12.50
CA ARG A 423 -16.27 5.58 13.57
C ARG A 423 -15.08 4.64 13.30
N HIS A 424 -15.03 3.85 12.23
CA HIS A 424 -14.09 2.72 12.16
C HIS A 424 -12.70 3.04 11.58
N ARG A 425 -12.51 4.20 10.94
CA ARG A 425 -11.27 4.52 10.20
C ARG A 425 -10.04 4.83 11.06
N PHE A 426 -10.15 4.93 12.39
CA PHE A 426 -8.94 5.05 13.23
C PHE A 426 -8.04 3.82 13.07
N LEU A 427 -8.62 2.64 13.24
CA LEU A 427 -7.88 1.40 13.09
C LEU A 427 -7.40 1.24 11.65
N SER A 428 -8.19 1.66 10.64
CA SER A 428 -7.76 1.66 9.24
C SER A 428 -6.56 2.57 8.95
N ILE A 429 -6.49 3.77 9.55
CA ILE A 429 -5.37 4.70 9.34
C ILE A 429 -4.15 4.29 10.17
N LEU A 430 -4.35 3.85 11.42
CA LEU A 430 -3.27 3.31 12.24
C LEU A 430 -2.68 2.03 11.64
N VAL A 431 -3.53 1.14 11.09
CA VAL A 431 -3.10 -0.06 10.33
C VAL A 431 -2.57 0.30 8.95
N ALA A 432 -3.02 1.36 8.28
CA ALA A 432 -2.37 1.80 7.04
C ALA A 432 -0.95 2.33 7.30
N CYS A 433 -0.76 3.14 8.36
CA CYS A 433 0.57 3.58 8.77
C CYS A 433 1.42 2.42 9.29
N LEU A 434 0.88 1.52 10.14
CA LEU A 434 1.60 0.32 10.59
C LEU A 434 1.88 -0.67 9.46
N ALA A 435 1.01 -0.80 8.46
CA ALA A 435 1.27 -1.61 7.27
C ALA A 435 2.33 -0.95 6.39
N LEU A 436 2.30 0.38 6.19
CA LEU A 436 3.35 1.12 5.48
C LEU A 436 4.71 0.95 6.16
N LEU A 437 4.74 1.07 7.50
CA LEU A 437 5.90 0.79 8.34
C LEU A 437 6.39 -0.63 8.19
N ILE A 438 5.51 -1.62 8.35
CA ILE A 438 5.83 -3.04 8.23
C ILE A 438 6.28 -3.38 6.80
N THR A 439 5.73 -2.76 5.75
CA THR A 439 6.24 -2.94 4.39
C THR A 439 7.62 -2.33 4.21
N LEU A 440 7.90 -1.14 4.76
CA LEU A 440 9.25 -0.56 4.73
C LEU A 440 10.24 -1.39 5.56
N HIS A 441 9.77 -2.06 6.62
CA HIS A 441 10.58 -2.92 7.49
C HIS A 441 10.84 -4.32 6.91
N LEU A 442 9.89 -4.87 6.13
CA LEU A 442 9.96 -6.20 5.52
C LEU A 442 10.50 -6.19 4.08
N TRP A 443 10.60 -5.02 3.44
CA TRP A 443 11.22 -4.88 2.11
C TRP A 443 12.75 -5.01 2.15
N PHE A 444 13.35 -4.93 3.35
CA PHE A 444 14.79 -5.00 3.57
C PHE A 444 15.14 -6.09 4.60
N PRO A 445 15.48 -7.32 4.16
CA PRO A 445 16.04 -8.33 5.05
C PRO A 445 17.42 -7.90 5.57
N PRO A 446 17.88 -8.45 6.72
CA PRO A 446 19.25 -8.22 7.22
C PRO A 446 20.30 -8.73 6.23
N ALA A 447 21.52 -8.20 6.33
CA ALA A 447 22.60 -8.51 5.40
C ALA A 447 22.89 -10.02 5.31
N ALA A 448 23.01 -10.54 4.09
CA ALA A 448 23.44 -11.90 3.85
C ALA A 448 24.92 -12.06 4.25
N THR A 449 25.23 -13.06 5.07
CA THR A 449 26.61 -13.40 5.44
C THR A 449 27.43 -13.78 4.19
N PRO A 450 28.70 -13.35 4.08
CA PRO A 450 29.48 -13.61 2.88
C PRO A 450 29.82 -15.09 2.72
N VAL A 451 29.38 -15.68 1.61
CA VAL A 451 29.94 -16.95 1.13
C VAL A 451 31.30 -16.66 0.49
N THR A 452 32.34 -17.33 0.96
CA THR A 452 33.70 -17.19 0.43
C THR A 452 33.79 -17.76 -0.98
N SER A 453 34.02 -16.89 -1.98
CA SER A 453 34.21 -17.30 -3.37
C SER A 453 35.61 -17.91 -3.60
N GLY A 454 35.72 -19.22 -3.46
CA GLY A 454 36.74 -19.99 -4.18
C GLY A 454 36.37 -20.02 -5.67
N GLY A 455 37.31 -19.67 -6.55
CA GLY A 455 37.01 -19.40 -7.96
C GLY A 455 36.96 -20.65 -8.85
N SER A 456 35.92 -20.76 -9.67
CA SER A 456 35.89 -21.51 -10.93
C SER A 456 34.77 -20.92 -11.80
N GLU A 457 34.93 -20.95 -13.12
CA GLU A 457 33.80 -20.70 -14.04
C GLU A 457 32.89 -21.93 -14.07
N ASP A 458 31.60 -21.76 -13.77
CA ASP A 458 30.57 -22.76 -14.05
C ASP A 458 29.27 -22.06 -14.50
N ASN A 459 28.71 -22.50 -15.61
CA ASN A 459 27.42 -22.01 -16.13
C ASN A 459 26.20 -22.56 -15.33
N GLY A 460 26.43 -23.39 -14.30
CA GLY A 460 25.40 -24.10 -13.54
C GLY A 460 24.39 -23.26 -12.77
N ASP A 461 24.74 -22.09 -12.22
CA ASP A 461 23.83 -21.35 -11.32
C ASP A 461 22.61 -20.74 -12.04
N ALA A 462 22.74 -20.39 -13.32
CA ALA A 462 21.58 -19.99 -14.13
C ALA A 462 20.63 -21.17 -14.41
N ALA A 463 21.17 -22.39 -14.53
CA ALA A 463 20.38 -23.61 -14.73
C ALA A 463 19.66 -24.04 -13.42
N ARG A 464 20.33 -23.93 -12.27
CA ARG A 464 19.77 -24.27 -10.93
C ARG A 464 18.51 -23.48 -10.53
N THR A 465 18.20 -22.37 -11.21
CA THR A 465 17.03 -21.51 -10.91
C THR A 465 15.84 -21.68 -11.86
N ARG A 466 15.90 -22.62 -12.80
CA ARG A 466 14.82 -22.94 -13.76
C ARG A 466 14.28 -24.36 -13.56
N LEU A 467 13.04 -24.59 -13.99
CA LEU A 467 12.44 -25.93 -14.05
C LEU A 467 12.77 -26.57 -15.41
N PRO A 468 13.32 -27.80 -15.49
CA PRO A 468 13.83 -28.38 -16.75
C PRO A 468 12.83 -28.41 -17.92
N HIS A 469 11.58 -28.82 -17.64
CA HIS A 469 10.57 -29.06 -18.69
C HIS A 469 9.63 -27.89 -18.96
N ILE A 470 9.62 -26.88 -18.08
CA ILE A 470 8.67 -25.77 -18.14
C ILE A 470 9.36 -24.54 -18.73
N PRO A 471 8.97 -24.07 -19.94
CA PRO A 471 9.57 -22.90 -20.58
C PRO A 471 9.64 -21.68 -19.66
N PRO A 472 10.71 -20.87 -19.71
CA PRO A 472 10.88 -19.74 -18.80
C PRO A 472 10.03 -18.53 -19.22
N LYS A 473 8.70 -18.71 -19.33
CA LYS A 473 7.70 -17.71 -19.76
C LYS A 473 6.61 -17.55 -18.70
N ILE A 474 6.18 -16.31 -18.44
CA ILE A 474 5.08 -15.99 -17.52
C ILE A 474 4.02 -15.20 -18.27
N TRP A 475 2.78 -15.67 -18.23
CA TRP A 475 1.62 -15.15 -18.95
C TRP A 475 0.57 -14.60 -17.98
N GLN A 476 0.10 -13.38 -18.24
CA GLN A 476 -1.13 -12.85 -17.65
C GLN A 476 -2.03 -12.27 -18.76
N ILE A 477 -3.35 -12.29 -18.59
CA ILE A 477 -4.31 -11.87 -19.63
C ILE A 477 -5.06 -10.61 -19.19
N PHE A 478 -5.23 -9.65 -20.10
CA PHE A 478 -5.90 -8.38 -19.86
C PHE A 478 -6.77 -7.92 -21.05
N LEU A 479 -8.08 -8.13 -20.96
CA LEU A 479 -9.06 -7.89 -22.05
C LEU A 479 -10.05 -6.73 -21.78
N ASP A 480 -9.72 -5.77 -20.90
CA ASP A 480 -10.65 -4.70 -20.47
C ASP A 480 -10.08 -3.30 -20.73
N PRO A 481 -10.53 -2.57 -21.78
CA PRO A 481 -10.00 -1.24 -22.13
C PRO A 481 -10.48 -0.12 -21.19
N ARG A 482 -11.13 -0.43 -20.07
CA ARG A 482 -11.69 0.58 -19.16
C ARG A 482 -10.60 1.16 -18.25
N PRO A 483 -10.46 2.50 -18.15
CA PRO A 483 -9.45 3.14 -17.32
C PRO A 483 -9.63 2.76 -15.84
N ASP A 484 -8.51 2.68 -15.11
CA ASP A 484 -8.53 2.31 -13.70
C ASP A 484 -9.30 3.31 -12.84
N LYS A 485 -10.02 2.79 -11.83
CA LYS A 485 -10.69 3.64 -10.85
C LYS A 485 -9.62 4.36 -10.01
N PRO A 486 -9.79 5.67 -9.71
CA PRO A 486 -8.84 6.40 -8.87
C PRO A 486 -8.55 5.67 -7.55
N GLY A 487 -7.28 5.32 -7.33
CA GLY A 487 -6.82 4.59 -6.14
C GLY A 487 -6.75 3.06 -6.26
N THR A 488 -7.16 2.44 -7.39
CA THR A 488 -6.94 1.00 -7.63
C THR A 488 -5.92 0.79 -8.75
N SER A 489 -4.65 0.55 -8.40
CA SER A 489 -3.67 0.02 -9.36
C SER A 489 -4.00 -1.45 -9.61
N ARG A 490 -4.49 -1.77 -10.81
CA ARG A 490 -4.83 -3.16 -11.19
C ARG A 490 -3.59 -4.07 -11.26
N TYR A 491 -2.43 -3.47 -11.54
CA TYR A 491 -1.11 -4.11 -11.65
C TYR A 491 -0.39 -4.32 -10.32
N LYS A 492 -1.02 -3.98 -9.18
CA LYS A 492 -0.41 -4.05 -7.84
C LYS A 492 0.26 -5.41 -7.56
N TYR A 493 -0.37 -6.52 -7.95
CA TYR A 493 0.11 -7.87 -7.64
C TYR A 493 1.02 -8.42 -8.75
N THR A 494 0.76 -8.09 -10.02
CA THR A 494 1.63 -8.36 -11.19
C THR A 494 3.11 -8.05 -10.95
N LEU A 495 3.45 -6.96 -10.25
CA LEU A 495 4.84 -6.58 -9.97
C LEU A 495 5.63 -7.66 -9.21
N SER A 496 4.98 -8.50 -8.41
CA SER A 496 5.63 -9.62 -7.71
C SER A 496 6.15 -10.70 -8.65
N TRP A 497 5.41 -11.00 -9.72
CA TRP A 497 5.77 -11.97 -10.74
C TRP A 497 7.03 -11.53 -11.49
N ILE A 498 7.11 -10.26 -11.85
CA ILE A 498 8.28 -9.65 -12.49
C ILE A 498 9.46 -9.64 -11.51
N ALA A 499 9.27 -9.14 -10.29
CA ALA A 499 10.35 -8.94 -9.32
C ALA A 499 10.98 -10.23 -8.77
N LYS A 500 10.22 -11.33 -8.67
CA LYS A 500 10.69 -12.61 -8.11
C LYS A 500 11.06 -13.67 -9.16
N SER A 501 10.96 -13.36 -10.45
CA SER A 501 11.18 -14.32 -11.56
C SER A 501 12.23 -13.85 -12.56
N GLY A 502 13.33 -13.26 -12.10
CA GLY A 502 14.35 -12.61 -12.96
C GLY A 502 15.04 -13.51 -14.01
N SER A 503 14.81 -14.82 -14.01
CA SER A 503 15.27 -15.76 -15.05
C SER A 503 14.18 -16.17 -16.07
N TYR A 504 12.99 -15.54 -16.02
CA TYR A 504 11.81 -15.82 -16.85
C TYR A 504 11.37 -14.56 -17.62
N SER A 505 10.88 -14.71 -18.86
CA SER A 505 10.27 -13.63 -19.65
C SER A 505 8.81 -13.43 -19.24
N TYR A 506 8.45 -12.23 -18.80
CA TYR A 506 7.06 -11.85 -18.50
C TYR A 506 6.34 -11.34 -19.76
N THR A 507 5.06 -11.67 -19.93
CA THR A 507 4.21 -11.15 -20.99
C THR A 507 2.76 -10.98 -20.53
N MET A 508 2.19 -9.82 -20.82
CA MET A 508 0.77 -9.53 -20.64
C MET A 508 0.07 -9.56 -22.00
N LEU A 509 -0.93 -10.42 -22.15
CA LEU A 509 -1.70 -10.58 -23.39
C LEU A 509 -2.90 -9.62 -23.40
N ASP A 510 -2.97 -8.78 -24.43
CA ASP A 510 -4.08 -7.87 -24.68
C ASP A 510 -5.10 -8.45 -25.67
N THR A 511 -6.13 -7.69 -26.05
CA THR A 511 -7.19 -8.16 -26.97
C THR A 511 -6.67 -8.45 -28.40
N PRO A 512 -5.83 -7.59 -29.03
CA PRO A 512 -5.14 -7.94 -30.27
C PRO A 512 -4.29 -9.22 -30.16
N GLY A 513 -3.46 -9.33 -29.12
CA GLY A 513 -2.63 -10.51 -28.87
C GLY A 513 -3.45 -11.79 -28.65
N ALA A 514 -4.61 -11.68 -28.01
CA ALA A 514 -5.57 -12.78 -27.88
C ALA A 514 -6.08 -13.27 -29.24
N HIS A 515 -6.51 -12.38 -30.13
CA HIS A 515 -6.94 -12.78 -31.47
C HIS A 515 -5.79 -13.40 -32.30
N ALA A 516 -4.57 -12.88 -32.17
CA ALA A 516 -3.39 -13.48 -32.79
C ALA A 516 -3.06 -14.87 -32.22
N ALA A 517 -3.20 -15.07 -30.91
CA ALA A 517 -3.00 -16.38 -30.28
C ALA A 517 -4.03 -17.43 -30.76
N VAL A 518 -5.30 -17.04 -30.92
CA VAL A 518 -6.35 -17.94 -31.44
C VAL A 518 -6.14 -18.26 -32.92
N ALA A 519 -5.72 -17.28 -33.74
CA ALA A 519 -5.47 -17.51 -35.16
C ALA A 519 -4.38 -18.57 -35.43
N ARG A 520 -3.38 -18.69 -34.54
CA ARG A 520 -2.32 -19.70 -34.60
C ARG A 520 -2.81 -21.15 -34.44
N LEU A 521 -4.05 -21.39 -34.01
CA LEU A 521 -4.59 -22.75 -33.97
C LEU A 521 -4.68 -23.39 -35.37
N LEU A 522 -4.83 -22.59 -36.42
CA LEU A 522 -4.82 -23.06 -37.81
C LEU A 522 -3.51 -23.79 -38.17
N ASP A 523 -2.39 -23.41 -37.55
CA ASP A 523 -1.07 -24.04 -37.74
C ASP A 523 -1.02 -25.49 -37.22
N TYR A 524 -1.99 -25.90 -36.39
CA TYR A 524 -2.06 -27.22 -35.73
C TYR A 524 -3.12 -28.15 -36.35
N GLY A 525 -3.81 -27.72 -37.41
CA GLY A 525 -4.62 -28.58 -38.27
C GLY A 525 -6.01 -28.04 -38.64
N PRO A 526 -6.64 -28.61 -39.67
CA PRO A 526 -7.91 -28.12 -40.23
C PRO A 526 -9.10 -28.22 -39.26
N GLN A 527 -9.03 -29.07 -38.24
CA GLN A 527 -10.05 -29.16 -37.18
C GLN A 527 -10.26 -27.81 -36.47
N TYR A 528 -9.27 -26.92 -36.48
CA TYR A 528 -9.35 -25.60 -35.87
C TYR A 528 -9.83 -24.48 -36.81
N GLU A 529 -10.27 -24.76 -38.04
CA GLU A 529 -10.71 -23.74 -39.01
C GLU A 529 -11.74 -22.76 -38.41
N ASN A 530 -12.67 -23.26 -37.60
CA ASN A 530 -13.71 -22.46 -36.95
C ASN A 530 -13.30 -21.85 -35.60
N ALA A 531 -12.10 -22.13 -35.06
CA ALA A 531 -11.72 -21.74 -33.69
C ALA A 531 -11.82 -20.22 -33.45
N THR A 532 -11.47 -19.39 -34.43
CA THR A 532 -11.63 -17.93 -34.36
C THR A 532 -13.10 -17.50 -34.24
N ARG A 533 -14.02 -18.19 -34.94
CA ARG A 533 -15.47 -17.95 -34.84
C ARG A 533 -16.01 -18.41 -33.48
N THR A 534 -15.60 -19.60 -33.03
CA THR A 534 -15.99 -20.16 -31.73
C THR A 534 -15.53 -19.27 -30.57
N PHE A 535 -14.31 -18.72 -30.62
CA PHE A 535 -13.81 -17.74 -29.66
C PHE A 535 -14.59 -16.41 -29.68
N GLN A 536 -15.02 -15.95 -30.85
CA GLN A 536 -15.90 -14.79 -30.96
C GLN A 536 -17.29 -15.08 -30.35
N ALA A 537 -17.84 -16.28 -30.56
CA ALA A 537 -19.12 -16.73 -29.98
C ALA A 537 -19.12 -16.85 -28.44
N MET A 538 -17.95 -16.91 -27.79
CA MET A 538 -17.83 -16.79 -26.33
C MET A 538 -18.24 -15.37 -25.88
N SER A 539 -19.52 -15.16 -25.62
CA SER A 539 -20.10 -13.84 -25.27
C SER A 539 -19.60 -13.28 -23.93
N ARG A 540 -19.12 -14.14 -23.02
CA ARG A 540 -18.62 -13.74 -21.70
C ARG A 540 -17.09 -13.61 -21.68
N ARG A 541 -16.59 -12.44 -21.25
CA ARG A 541 -15.14 -12.17 -21.08
C ARG A 541 -14.40 -13.20 -20.22
N VAL A 542 -15.09 -13.80 -19.23
CA VAL A 542 -14.55 -14.89 -18.39
C VAL A 542 -14.13 -16.07 -19.27
N MET A 543 -15.05 -16.59 -20.10
CA MET A 543 -14.80 -17.71 -21.00
C MET A 543 -13.65 -17.45 -21.97
N ARG A 544 -13.51 -16.21 -22.47
CA ARG A 544 -12.36 -15.84 -23.31
C ARG A 544 -11.04 -15.88 -22.55
N GLY A 545 -10.98 -15.37 -21.31
CA GLY A 545 -9.79 -15.44 -20.46
C GLY A 545 -9.47 -16.87 -19.99
N ASP A 546 -10.49 -17.68 -19.78
CA ASP A 546 -10.39 -19.10 -19.44
C ASP A 546 -9.91 -19.94 -20.65
N PHE A 547 -10.43 -19.71 -21.85
CA PHE A 547 -9.91 -20.38 -23.04
C PHE A 547 -8.44 -20.01 -23.32
N LEU A 548 -8.10 -18.72 -23.24
CA LEU A 548 -6.76 -18.22 -23.53
C LEU A 548 -5.68 -18.74 -22.56
N ARG A 549 -5.99 -18.97 -21.28
CA ARG A 549 -4.97 -19.49 -20.33
C ARG A 549 -4.53 -20.91 -20.66
N TYR A 550 -5.45 -21.79 -21.11
CA TYR A 550 -5.10 -23.12 -21.60
C TYR A 550 -4.38 -23.01 -22.95
N LEU A 551 -4.89 -22.19 -23.87
CA LEU A 551 -4.31 -22.01 -25.20
C LEU A 551 -2.86 -21.51 -25.16
N LEU A 552 -2.53 -20.53 -24.31
CA LEU A 552 -1.16 -20.03 -24.17
C LEU A 552 -0.19 -21.14 -23.70
N LEU A 553 -0.62 -21.98 -22.76
CA LEU A 553 0.21 -23.07 -22.24
C LEU A 553 0.31 -24.25 -23.22
N ALA A 554 -0.75 -24.52 -24.00
CA ALA A 554 -0.70 -25.44 -25.13
C ALA A 554 0.31 -24.99 -26.20
N LEU A 555 0.22 -23.73 -26.66
CA LEU A 555 1.05 -23.17 -27.73
C LEU A 555 2.50 -22.89 -27.32
N GLU A 556 2.74 -22.44 -26.09
CA GLU A 556 4.05 -21.88 -25.66
C GLU A 556 4.60 -22.48 -24.37
N GLY A 557 3.77 -23.12 -23.56
CA GLY A 557 4.11 -23.53 -22.21
C GLY A 557 4.51 -22.36 -21.30
N GLY A 558 5.14 -22.71 -20.19
CA GLY A 558 5.52 -21.79 -19.14
C GLY A 558 4.44 -21.72 -18.07
N ILE A 559 4.14 -20.52 -17.58
CA ILE A 559 3.31 -20.31 -16.40
C ILE A 559 2.22 -19.30 -16.70
N TYR A 560 0.98 -19.62 -16.35
CA TYR A 560 -0.13 -18.67 -16.36
C TYR A 560 -0.51 -18.25 -14.93
N SER A 561 -0.89 -16.98 -14.74
CA SER A 561 -1.54 -16.55 -13.50
C SER A 561 -2.46 -15.34 -13.65
N ASP A 562 -3.61 -15.33 -12.97
CA ASP A 562 -4.57 -14.21 -12.93
C ASP A 562 -3.92 -12.90 -12.39
N THR A 563 -4.39 -11.74 -12.86
CA THR A 563 -3.76 -10.44 -12.54
C THR A 563 -3.89 -10.00 -11.08
N ASP A 564 -4.83 -10.58 -10.31
CA ASP A 564 -4.96 -10.41 -8.86
C ASP A 564 -4.28 -11.53 -8.03
N THR A 565 -3.23 -12.15 -8.58
CA THR A 565 -2.31 -13.05 -7.86
C THR A 565 -0.98 -12.39 -7.52
N GLU A 566 -0.47 -12.63 -6.30
CA GLU A 566 0.89 -12.29 -5.90
C GLU A 566 1.75 -13.56 -5.82
N LEU A 567 2.87 -13.58 -6.55
CA LEU A 567 3.89 -14.60 -6.44
C LEU A 567 4.56 -14.49 -5.07
N VAL A 568 4.45 -15.50 -4.19
CA VAL A 568 5.12 -15.51 -2.89
C VAL A 568 6.53 -16.07 -3.02
N ARG A 569 6.68 -17.25 -3.63
CA ARG A 569 7.95 -17.99 -3.78
C ARG A 569 8.37 -18.15 -5.26
N PRO A 570 9.68 -18.07 -5.57
CA PRO A 570 10.17 -18.26 -6.95
C PRO A 570 9.97 -19.70 -7.42
N LEU A 571 9.81 -19.86 -8.74
CA LEU A 571 9.22 -21.05 -9.36
C LEU A 571 10.05 -22.33 -9.19
N HIS A 572 11.38 -22.24 -9.09
CA HIS A 572 12.25 -23.39 -8.81
C HIS A 572 12.04 -24.01 -7.40
N ARG A 573 11.27 -23.35 -6.52
CA ARG A 573 10.85 -23.87 -5.21
C ARG A 573 9.42 -24.41 -5.19
N TRP A 574 8.68 -24.36 -6.30
CA TRP A 574 7.35 -24.97 -6.39
C TRP A 574 7.45 -26.51 -6.50
N VAL A 575 8.51 -27.00 -7.15
CA VAL A 575 8.78 -28.42 -7.40
C VAL A 575 9.90 -28.90 -6.45
N PRO A 576 9.67 -29.94 -5.63
CA PRO A 576 10.72 -30.59 -4.83
C PRO A 576 11.87 -31.08 -5.70
N GLU A 577 13.10 -31.10 -5.17
CA GLU A 577 14.31 -31.27 -6.00
C GLU A 577 14.32 -32.63 -6.73
N GLU A 578 13.87 -33.68 -6.04
CA GLU A 578 13.64 -35.03 -6.56
C GLU A 578 12.63 -35.11 -7.72
N ASN A 579 11.62 -34.23 -7.77
CA ASN A 579 10.60 -34.26 -8.83
C ASN A 579 10.95 -33.37 -10.03
N ARG A 580 11.98 -32.51 -9.96
CA ARG A 580 12.29 -31.51 -11.01
C ARG A 580 12.53 -32.11 -12.39
N GLN A 581 13.07 -33.32 -12.46
CA GLN A 581 13.36 -34.00 -13.73
C GLN A 581 12.15 -34.74 -14.33
N GLN A 582 11.04 -34.84 -13.61
CA GLN A 582 9.85 -35.58 -14.02
C GLN A 582 8.60 -34.70 -14.13
N ALA A 583 8.49 -33.64 -13.32
CA ALA A 583 7.37 -32.70 -13.37
C ALA A 583 7.36 -31.88 -14.68
N LYS A 584 6.41 -32.19 -15.56
CA LYS A 584 6.08 -31.43 -16.78
C LYS A 584 4.85 -30.55 -16.60
N LEU A 585 3.98 -30.86 -15.64
CA LEU A 585 2.82 -30.07 -15.25
C LEU A 585 2.87 -29.84 -13.73
N VAL A 586 2.52 -28.61 -13.29
CA VAL A 586 2.44 -28.22 -11.88
C VAL A 586 1.15 -27.44 -11.67
N ILE A 587 0.29 -28.00 -10.82
CA ILE A 587 -1.05 -27.51 -10.48
C ILE A 587 -1.23 -27.55 -8.96
N GLY A 588 -2.19 -26.82 -8.41
CA GLY A 588 -2.48 -26.82 -6.97
C GLY A 588 -3.98 -26.80 -6.69
N LEU A 589 -4.36 -27.14 -5.46
CA LEU A 589 -5.77 -27.21 -5.08
C LEU A 589 -6.36 -25.80 -4.85
N GLU A 590 -7.58 -25.60 -5.32
CA GLU A 590 -8.48 -24.48 -4.99
C GLU A 590 -9.50 -24.90 -3.92
N CYS A 591 -9.95 -26.16 -3.95
CA CYS A 591 -10.80 -26.75 -2.91
C CYS A 591 -10.25 -28.10 -2.45
N ASP A 592 -10.48 -28.39 -1.18
CA ASP A 592 -10.27 -29.67 -0.50
C ASP A 592 -11.24 -29.77 0.69
N GLN A 593 -12.53 -30.03 0.44
CA GLN A 593 -13.57 -30.13 1.46
C GLN A 593 -14.78 -30.96 0.99
N SER A 594 -15.24 -31.90 1.82
CA SER A 594 -16.54 -32.57 1.66
C SER A 594 -17.55 -32.12 2.73
N PRO A 595 -18.81 -31.80 2.38
CA PRO A 595 -19.29 -31.59 1.01
C PRO A 595 -18.63 -30.35 0.36
N PRO A 596 -18.67 -30.25 -0.99
CA PRO A 596 -18.10 -29.11 -1.73
C PRO A 596 -18.65 -27.77 -1.24
N VAL A 597 -17.83 -26.72 -1.28
CA VAL A 597 -18.27 -25.37 -0.87
C VAL A 597 -19.11 -24.67 -1.95
N PRO A 598 -19.97 -23.70 -1.59
CA PRO A 598 -20.76 -22.98 -2.58
C PRO A 598 -19.88 -22.33 -3.66
N ARG A 599 -20.13 -22.69 -4.93
CA ARG A 599 -19.38 -22.37 -6.17
C ARG A 599 -18.15 -23.24 -6.49
N THR A 600 -17.94 -24.32 -5.75
CA THR A 600 -17.10 -25.45 -6.20
C THR A 600 -17.99 -26.65 -6.54
N THR A 601 -17.59 -27.46 -7.51
CA THR A 601 -18.37 -28.61 -7.99
C THR A 601 -17.89 -29.93 -7.40
N TYR A 602 -16.59 -30.06 -7.13
CA TYR A 602 -15.94 -31.26 -6.62
C TYR A 602 -15.43 -31.03 -5.18
N GLU A 603 -15.35 -32.09 -4.37
CA GLU A 603 -14.79 -32.03 -3.01
C GLU A 603 -13.34 -31.54 -3.03
N VAL A 604 -12.56 -32.05 -3.99
CA VAL A 604 -11.24 -31.54 -4.32
C VAL A 604 -11.32 -30.93 -5.72
N GLN A 605 -10.95 -29.66 -5.84
CA GLN A 605 -11.03 -28.88 -7.08
C GLN A 605 -9.69 -28.19 -7.33
N PHE A 606 -9.22 -28.16 -8.57
CA PHE A 606 -7.92 -27.59 -8.93
C PHE A 606 -8.01 -26.11 -9.30
N ALA A 607 -7.00 -25.34 -8.92
CA ALA A 607 -6.87 -23.95 -9.34
C ALA A 607 -6.60 -23.86 -10.84
N GLN A 608 -7.46 -23.10 -11.55
CA GLN A 608 -7.22 -22.66 -12.94
C GLN A 608 -6.54 -21.28 -13.02
N TRP A 609 -6.44 -20.57 -11.90
CA TRP A 609 -5.99 -19.18 -11.82
C TRP A 609 -4.48 -19.03 -11.58
N THR A 610 -3.79 -20.13 -11.28
CA THR A 610 -2.33 -20.28 -11.44
C THR A 610 -2.03 -21.71 -11.86
N MET A 611 -1.20 -21.89 -12.88
CA MET A 611 -0.74 -23.21 -13.35
C MET A 611 0.53 -23.07 -14.18
N ALA A 612 1.37 -24.10 -14.20
CA ALA A 612 2.65 -24.11 -14.92
C ALA A 612 2.84 -25.43 -15.66
N GLY A 613 3.33 -25.42 -16.90
CA GLY A 613 3.58 -26.66 -17.64
C GLY A 613 4.43 -26.54 -18.90
N GLN A 614 4.82 -27.70 -19.42
CA GLN A 614 5.56 -27.86 -20.66
C GLN A 614 4.74 -27.42 -21.88
N LYS A 615 5.41 -26.86 -22.89
CA LYS A 615 4.78 -26.54 -24.17
C LYS A 615 4.17 -27.81 -24.79
N GLY A 616 2.90 -27.74 -25.18
CA GLY A 616 2.18 -28.85 -25.79
C GLY A 616 1.74 -29.96 -24.83
N HIS A 617 1.75 -29.74 -23.51
CA HIS A 617 1.27 -30.73 -22.53
C HIS A 617 -0.21 -31.09 -22.79
N PRO A 618 -0.58 -32.39 -22.78
CA PRO A 618 -1.88 -32.86 -23.29
C PRO A 618 -3.10 -32.25 -22.60
N VAL A 619 -3.04 -31.93 -21.30
CA VAL A 619 -4.22 -31.38 -20.58
C VAL A 619 -4.65 -30.01 -21.10
N PHE A 620 -3.70 -29.22 -21.63
CA PHE A 620 -4.01 -27.90 -22.17
C PHE A 620 -4.70 -28.00 -23.54
N TRP A 621 -4.29 -28.98 -24.37
CA TRP A 621 -4.99 -29.31 -25.61
C TRP A 621 -6.37 -29.89 -25.33
N ALA A 622 -6.49 -30.86 -24.41
CA ALA A 622 -7.78 -31.41 -24.00
C ALA A 622 -8.77 -30.33 -23.53
N MET A 623 -8.31 -29.31 -22.80
CA MET A 623 -9.14 -28.15 -22.45
C MET A 623 -9.48 -27.25 -23.64
N VAL A 624 -8.53 -26.97 -24.54
CA VAL A 624 -8.78 -26.18 -25.76
C VAL A 624 -9.85 -26.86 -26.62
N ASP A 625 -9.71 -28.17 -26.86
CA ASP A 625 -10.61 -28.97 -27.69
C ASP A 625 -12.00 -29.07 -27.05
N LYS A 626 -12.07 -29.45 -25.77
CA LYS A 626 -13.32 -29.51 -24.98
C LYS A 626 -14.08 -28.18 -24.97
N ILE A 627 -13.38 -27.06 -24.81
CA ILE A 627 -14.00 -25.73 -24.85
C ILE A 627 -14.51 -25.41 -26.26
N LEU A 628 -13.72 -25.69 -27.30
CA LEU A 628 -14.11 -25.42 -28.69
C LEU A 628 -15.33 -26.25 -29.10
N ASP A 629 -15.35 -27.55 -28.81
CA ASP A 629 -16.46 -28.46 -29.14
C ASP A 629 -17.75 -28.07 -28.40
N LEU A 630 -17.68 -27.80 -27.10
CA LEU A 630 -18.87 -27.44 -26.30
C LEU A 630 -19.45 -26.08 -26.73
N VAL A 631 -18.60 -25.09 -27.03
CA VAL A 631 -19.06 -23.78 -27.51
C VAL A 631 -19.54 -23.86 -28.97
N ALA A 632 -18.90 -24.63 -29.83
CA ALA A 632 -19.35 -24.85 -31.21
C ALA A 632 -20.71 -25.56 -31.25
N LYS A 633 -20.87 -26.66 -30.52
CA LYS A 633 -22.15 -27.38 -30.37
C LYS A 633 -23.26 -26.45 -29.88
N ARG A 634 -23.01 -25.68 -28.81
CA ARG A 634 -23.98 -24.71 -28.27
C ARG A 634 -24.31 -23.57 -29.24
N THR A 635 -23.38 -23.20 -30.13
CA THR A 635 -23.62 -22.21 -31.19
C THR A 635 -24.51 -22.79 -32.31
N LEU A 636 -24.32 -24.06 -32.67
CA LEU A 636 -25.18 -24.78 -33.63
C LEU A 636 -26.60 -25.00 -33.08
N GLU A 637 -26.73 -25.34 -31.79
CA GLU A 637 -28.02 -25.51 -31.09
C GLU A 637 -28.89 -24.23 -31.04
N ARG A 638 -28.30 -23.05 -31.28
CA ARG A 638 -28.98 -21.74 -31.17
C ARG A 638 -28.79 -20.86 -32.42
N ALA A 639 -28.77 -21.46 -33.61
CA ALA A 639 -28.57 -20.76 -34.88
C ALA A 639 -29.64 -19.68 -35.15
N GLY A 640 -29.41 -18.46 -34.65
CA GLY A 640 -30.31 -17.30 -34.78
C GLY A 640 -30.36 -16.38 -33.55
N GLU A 641 -29.92 -16.83 -32.37
CA GLU A 641 -29.96 -16.05 -31.11
C GLU A 641 -28.58 -15.68 -30.55
N ASP A 642 -28.50 -14.62 -29.76
CA ASP A 642 -27.31 -14.26 -28.98
C ASP A 642 -26.96 -15.38 -27.97
N VAL A 643 -25.81 -16.03 -28.20
CA VAL A 643 -25.40 -17.21 -27.41
C VAL A 643 -24.98 -16.80 -26.00
N SER A 644 -25.93 -16.89 -25.08
CA SER A 644 -25.79 -16.63 -23.66
C SER A 644 -25.41 -17.89 -22.86
N PHE A 645 -24.50 -17.71 -21.90
CA PHE A 645 -23.98 -18.77 -21.01
C PHE A 645 -24.23 -18.40 -19.54
N SER A 646 -24.93 -19.26 -18.80
CA SER A 646 -25.16 -19.13 -17.36
C SER A 646 -23.86 -19.27 -16.55
N ASP A 647 -23.87 -18.86 -15.27
CA ASP A 647 -22.69 -19.01 -14.40
C ASP A 647 -22.24 -20.47 -14.25
N ASN A 648 -23.18 -21.42 -14.21
CA ASN A 648 -22.87 -22.85 -14.12
C ASN A 648 -22.25 -23.37 -15.43
N GLU A 649 -22.74 -22.94 -16.59
CA GLU A 649 -22.16 -23.29 -17.89
C GLU A 649 -20.74 -22.71 -18.06
N VAL A 650 -20.47 -21.50 -17.57
CA VAL A 650 -19.10 -20.96 -17.54
C VAL A 650 -18.20 -21.82 -16.64
N LEU A 651 -18.64 -22.14 -15.41
CA LEU A 651 -17.85 -22.94 -14.47
C LEU A 651 -17.55 -24.36 -14.98
N GLY A 652 -18.49 -24.96 -15.73
CA GLY A 652 -18.36 -26.31 -16.29
C GLY A 652 -17.67 -26.40 -17.65
N ILE A 653 -17.84 -25.43 -18.55
CA ILE A 653 -17.24 -25.47 -19.89
C ILE A 653 -15.78 -24.97 -19.85
N THR A 654 -15.56 -23.76 -19.34
CA THR A 654 -14.23 -23.12 -19.35
C THR A 654 -13.58 -23.05 -17.96
N GLY A 655 -14.41 -23.08 -16.92
CA GLY A 655 -14.04 -22.82 -15.54
C GLY A 655 -13.43 -24.01 -14.78
N PRO A 656 -13.28 -23.86 -13.44
CA PRO A 656 -12.49 -24.78 -12.63
C PRO A 656 -13.12 -26.17 -12.47
N ALA A 657 -14.42 -26.35 -12.75
CA ALA A 657 -15.04 -27.66 -12.75
C ALA A 657 -14.66 -28.43 -14.03
N GLY A 658 -14.78 -27.80 -15.21
CA GLY A 658 -14.36 -28.40 -16.48
C GLY A 658 -12.86 -28.73 -16.53
N TRP A 659 -12.04 -27.89 -15.88
CA TRP A 659 -10.61 -28.12 -15.63
C TRP A 659 -10.35 -29.31 -14.72
N THR A 660 -11.05 -29.38 -13.58
CA THR A 660 -10.89 -30.45 -12.59
C THR A 660 -11.23 -31.82 -13.17
N GLU A 661 -12.25 -31.90 -14.02
CA GLU A 661 -12.63 -33.09 -14.78
C GLU A 661 -11.47 -33.61 -15.67
N VAL A 662 -10.90 -32.74 -16.53
CA VAL A 662 -9.77 -33.10 -17.42
C VAL A 662 -8.50 -33.46 -16.63
N ILE A 663 -8.27 -32.81 -15.50
CA ILE A 663 -7.16 -33.18 -14.61
C ILE A 663 -7.40 -34.54 -13.97
N TYR A 664 -8.61 -34.88 -13.51
CA TYR A 664 -8.88 -36.22 -12.97
C TYR A 664 -8.72 -37.33 -14.02
N GLU A 665 -9.13 -37.09 -15.26
CA GLU A 665 -8.88 -38.00 -16.40
C GLU A 665 -7.38 -38.21 -16.63
N HIS A 666 -6.59 -37.12 -16.69
CA HIS A 666 -5.13 -37.20 -16.88
C HIS A 666 -4.42 -37.89 -15.71
N LEU A 667 -4.73 -37.51 -14.46
CA LEU A 667 -4.14 -38.12 -13.26
C LEU A 667 -4.44 -39.63 -13.18
N SER A 668 -5.66 -40.04 -13.56
CA SER A 668 -6.06 -41.46 -13.56
C SER A 668 -5.30 -42.24 -14.62
N LYS A 669 -5.17 -41.67 -15.82
CA LYS A 669 -4.40 -42.25 -16.93
C LYS A 669 -2.92 -42.40 -16.59
N GLU A 670 -2.30 -41.36 -16.02
CA GLU A 670 -0.90 -41.38 -15.59
C GLU A 670 -0.64 -42.31 -14.38
N ALA A 671 -1.64 -42.51 -13.52
CA ALA A 671 -1.56 -43.45 -12.40
C ALA A 671 -1.85 -44.92 -12.77
N GLY A 672 -2.39 -45.18 -13.98
CA GLY A 672 -2.83 -46.52 -14.39
C GLY A 672 -4.05 -47.06 -13.62
N ARG A 673 -4.80 -46.17 -12.94
CA ARG A 673 -5.97 -46.49 -12.11
C ARG A 673 -6.83 -45.24 -11.94
N ASP A 674 -8.09 -45.40 -11.55
CA ASP A 674 -8.91 -44.25 -11.14
C ASP A 674 -8.24 -43.49 -9.97
N VAL A 675 -8.08 -42.18 -10.14
CA VAL A 675 -7.65 -41.23 -9.11
C VAL A 675 -8.88 -40.40 -8.72
N THR A 676 -9.16 -40.37 -7.43
CA THR A 676 -10.40 -39.83 -6.86
C THR A 676 -10.12 -38.63 -5.96
N TRP A 677 -11.16 -37.98 -5.44
CA TRP A 677 -10.99 -36.95 -4.41
C TRP A 677 -10.37 -37.51 -3.12
N LEU A 678 -10.63 -38.79 -2.78
CA LEU A 678 -10.02 -39.46 -1.62
C LEU A 678 -8.49 -39.58 -1.75
N ASP A 679 -7.98 -39.76 -2.97
CA ASP A 679 -6.54 -39.78 -3.22
C ASP A 679 -5.87 -38.44 -2.93
N LEU A 680 -6.60 -37.33 -3.08
CA LEU A 680 -6.07 -35.97 -2.96
C LEU A 680 -6.46 -35.25 -1.66
N HIS A 681 -7.46 -35.75 -0.94
CA HIS A 681 -7.99 -35.13 0.27
C HIS A 681 -6.95 -35.01 1.40
N GLY A 682 -6.94 -33.86 2.09
CA GLY A 682 -6.10 -33.62 3.27
C GLY A 682 -4.61 -33.50 2.96
N MET A 683 -4.23 -33.27 1.70
CA MET A 683 -2.85 -33.28 1.24
C MET A 683 -2.02 -32.14 1.86
N ARG A 684 -0.90 -32.51 2.49
CA ARG A 684 0.05 -31.57 3.14
C ARG A 684 1.38 -31.44 2.43
N GLU A 685 1.69 -32.30 1.48
CA GLU A 685 2.97 -32.30 0.74
C GLU A 685 2.67 -32.50 -0.75
N PRO A 686 3.49 -31.96 -1.68
CA PRO A 686 3.31 -32.19 -3.11
C PRO A 686 3.30 -33.68 -3.46
N ARG A 687 2.42 -34.10 -4.38
CA ARG A 687 2.39 -35.49 -4.88
C ARG A 687 2.43 -35.52 -6.40
N LEU A 688 3.25 -36.43 -6.93
CA LEU A 688 3.53 -36.58 -8.35
C LEU A 688 2.76 -37.79 -8.90
N PHE A 689 2.03 -37.59 -9.99
CA PHE A 689 1.26 -38.60 -10.71
C PHE A 689 1.75 -38.60 -12.16
N GLY A 690 2.53 -39.63 -12.54
CA GLY A 690 3.23 -39.65 -13.83
C GLY A 690 4.13 -38.43 -14.01
N ASP A 691 3.75 -37.51 -14.90
CA ASP A 691 4.44 -36.23 -15.14
C ASP A 691 3.87 -35.00 -14.41
N THR A 692 2.79 -35.18 -13.63
CA THR A 692 1.98 -34.09 -13.10
C THR A 692 2.13 -33.96 -11.58
N LEU A 693 2.66 -32.82 -11.12
CA LEU A 693 2.82 -32.50 -9.70
C LEU A 693 1.60 -31.73 -9.20
N VAL A 694 0.88 -32.29 -8.23
CA VAL A 694 -0.20 -31.62 -7.51
C VAL A 694 0.36 -31.04 -6.21
N LEU A 695 0.16 -29.74 -6.01
CA LEU A 695 0.57 -28.99 -4.82
C LEU A 695 -0.57 -28.93 -3.77
N PRO A 696 -0.25 -28.96 -2.46
CA PRO A 696 -1.24 -28.98 -1.38
C PRO A 696 -2.07 -27.69 -1.32
N ILE A 697 -3.19 -27.71 -0.58
CA ILE A 697 -4.15 -26.59 -0.51
C ILE A 697 -3.50 -25.26 -0.10
N ASP A 698 -2.49 -25.27 0.78
CA ASP A 698 -1.77 -24.04 1.16
C ASP A 698 -0.91 -23.44 0.03
N ALA A 699 -0.50 -24.22 -0.97
CA ALA A 699 0.41 -23.72 -2.00
C ALA A 699 -0.18 -22.57 -2.82
N PHE A 700 -1.45 -22.70 -3.20
CA PHE A 700 -2.22 -21.71 -3.94
C PHE A 700 -3.43 -21.20 -3.12
N GLY A 701 -4.15 -22.09 -2.42
CA GLY A 701 -5.32 -21.75 -1.60
C GLY A 701 -5.06 -21.07 -0.24
N THR A 702 -3.83 -20.62 0.08
CA THR A 702 -3.59 -19.87 1.33
C THR A 702 -4.51 -18.65 1.43
N GLY A 703 -5.13 -18.46 2.60
CA GLY A 703 -6.04 -17.35 2.89
C GLY A 703 -7.51 -17.63 2.55
N LEU A 704 -7.81 -18.78 1.92
CA LEU A 704 -9.19 -19.26 1.78
C LEU A 704 -9.84 -19.48 3.16
N ARG A 705 -11.18 -19.46 3.19
CA ARG A 705 -11.98 -19.61 4.41
C ARG A 705 -12.56 -21.01 4.61
N HIS A 706 -12.16 -21.95 3.77
CA HIS A 706 -12.61 -23.34 3.70
C HIS A 706 -11.41 -24.27 3.54
N SER A 707 -11.66 -25.58 3.44
CA SER A 707 -10.62 -26.58 3.09
C SER A 707 -9.42 -26.60 4.05
N GLN A 708 -9.66 -26.20 5.31
CA GLN A 708 -8.67 -26.05 6.38
C GLN A 708 -7.44 -25.17 6.04
N ALA A 709 -7.49 -24.41 4.95
CA ALA A 709 -6.36 -23.61 4.46
C ALA A 709 -5.86 -22.57 5.47
N SER A 710 -4.54 -22.35 5.47
CA SER A 710 -3.90 -21.43 6.41
C SER A 710 -4.34 -19.99 6.21
N ARG A 711 -4.70 -19.33 7.31
CA ARG A 711 -5.20 -17.93 7.31
C ARG A 711 -4.11 -16.87 7.07
N LYS A 712 -2.86 -17.29 6.87
CA LYS A 712 -1.66 -16.47 6.64
C LYS A 712 -0.68 -17.29 5.79
N THR A 713 0.24 -16.60 5.11
CA THR A 713 1.37 -17.22 4.41
C THR A 713 2.16 -18.18 5.30
N THR A 714 2.30 -19.42 4.86
CA THR A 714 3.10 -20.48 5.50
C THR A 714 4.36 -20.77 4.68
N GLU A 715 5.14 -21.78 5.08
CA GLU A 715 6.22 -22.28 4.24
C GLU A 715 5.74 -23.08 3.01
N GLN A 716 4.45 -23.34 2.89
CA GLN A 716 3.90 -24.01 1.71
C GLN A 716 3.39 -23.01 0.66
N THR A 717 3.01 -21.79 1.07
CA THR A 717 2.46 -20.78 0.16
C THR A 717 3.42 -20.40 -0.96
N MET A 718 3.05 -20.74 -2.20
CA MET A 718 3.75 -20.39 -3.43
C MET A 718 3.18 -19.12 -4.06
N VAL A 719 1.85 -18.96 -4.04
CA VAL A 719 1.10 -17.83 -4.62
C VAL A 719 -0.07 -17.45 -3.69
N MET A 720 -0.41 -16.17 -3.64
CA MET A 720 -1.60 -15.63 -2.96
C MET A 720 -2.59 -15.07 -3.97
N HIS A 721 -3.83 -15.56 -3.98
CA HIS A 721 -4.90 -15.02 -4.82
C HIS A 721 -5.81 -14.06 -4.03
N TYR A 722 -6.03 -12.84 -4.53
CA TYR A 722 -6.74 -11.79 -3.79
C TYR A 722 -8.24 -11.70 -4.05
N PHE A 723 -8.77 -12.44 -5.03
CA PHE A 723 -10.21 -12.47 -5.39
C PHE A 723 -10.81 -11.06 -5.60
N ALA A 724 -10.01 -10.13 -6.13
CA ALA A 724 -10.36 -8.75 -6.40
C ALA A 724 -11.50 -8.63 -7.45
N GLY A 725 -11.73 -9.70 -8.23
CA GLY A 725 -12.99 -9.92 -8.93
C GLY A 725 -13.20 -8.98 -10.11
N ALA A 726 -12.14 -8.56 -10.79
CA ALA A 726 -12.18 -7.68 -11.96
C ALA A 726 -13.18 -8.15 -13.04
N TRP A 727 -13.34 -9.47 -13.19
CA TRP A 727 -14.28 -10.09 -14.12
C TRP A 727 -15.76 -10.01 -13.71
N ARG A 728 -16.08 -9.79 -12.42
CA ARG A 728 -17.46 -9.88 -11.88
C ARG A 728 -18.35 -8.68 -12.22
N THR A 729 -17.90 -7.74 -13.06
CA THR A 729 -18.70 -6.57 -13.51
C THR A 729 -19.37 -6.78 -14.86
N THR A 730 -20.26 -7.77 -14.92
CA THR A 730 -21.23 -7.99 -16.02
C THR A 730 -22.59 -8.44 -15.49
N THR A 731 -23.29 -7.52 -14.83
CA THR A 731 -24.77 -7.51 -14.78
C THR A 731 -25.19 -6.13 -15.23
N GLY A 732 -25.86 -6.04 -16.38
CA GLY A 732 -26.49 -4.79 -16.80
C GLY A 732 -27.83 -4.61 -16.09
N ASN A 733 -28.07 -3.38 -15.62
CA ASN A 733 -29.35 -2.72 -15.40
C ASN A 733 -29.04 -1.22 -15.28
#